data_AF-A0A0C1HIB2-F1
#
_entry.id   AF-A0A0C1HIB2-F1
#
_cell.length_a   1.000
_cell.length_b   1.000
_cell.length_c   1.000
_cell.angle_alpha   90.00
_cell.angle_beta   90.00
_cell.angle_gamma   90.00
#
_symmetry.space_group_name_H-M   'P 1'
#
loop_
_entity.id
_entity.type
_entity.pdbx_description
1 polymer ?
#
loop_
_entity_poly.entity_id
_entity_poly.type
_entity_poly.pdbx_seq_one_letter_code
_entity_poly.pdbx_strand_id
1 'polypeptide(L)'
;MKKSSLIENALFQIHSVKGKKLSLQERQDLAISLAAKMLKEAQYIQTKAEKRQQAELAGMMNDSVGKIFTTALTDQCFRSLQNSRVADQLAQVIHKYGIPIYLSDKKRLALKAFRLVGKILSSLAVPITIRLIQKETRHIILPGEPQAFAKHMKKRCQEGVRINLNHLGEAILGEEEARRRLQIYLDDLANPLIECISIKISTIYSQIHLLAWEETLEILSERLRLLYRAAIKNKYRRATGEVISKFVNLDMEEYRDLNLTVALFKKVLDEPEFFQYQGGIVLQSYLPDSYLIQQELTQWAMQRVNRMGAPIKIRLVKGANLAMEQFESAVRLWPQAPYTTKADVDANYKRMVTYGCEFQRAQAAHLGIASHNLFDIAYALLLRSENQIEKEVCFEMLEGMADHIRRVVQTLADDMLLYCPTATKEEFQNAVAYLVRRLDENTAPENFLRHAFDLKPGTDDWNKQVHLFKQACQNYKQVSDQPRRLQNRLHKDRLLNQRKCFQNVADTDWSLSHNRQWAKIIIDQWKNKKHLDVPLVINDFHYTSENCWGIGEDPSFPGKILYRYALASQEQVDEALDAAQNAYLKWSATTPQERANLLIKIAQGLELHRADLIGAMIADTAKTLIEADIEVSEAIDFANYYRFNLLEWMYLEDVKWCAKGVVVIAPPWNFPCSIAAGGILAALVTGNTVILKPAVESVLVCWHLAQIFWEAGISQQVLQFVVCEDEPVGSALIQDSRVNAVVLTGATETAKLFLRLRANLDLMAETGGKNTMIITSMADRDLAIKDLVQSAFSHAGQKCSACSLAIVEAEIYDNLHFRQQLKDSVESLSIGSPWKLKSKVNPLIREANPNLLRGLTQLEEGEEWLVQPKQDSQNPYLWSPGIKLGVKPGNFTYNTELFGPVLGLVRAENFDEALHMMNQTGYGLTAGIHTLDEREQNQWFQKIEAGNCYINRTMTGAIVERQPFGGCKESSFGKGSKAGGPNYLVQFMQTSQKNLPTEQKELKEMPLAFLKNVRRLKYLSSEEYEIFSLSMKNYAFYYDFYFSRSHDPSLVRGQDNLQTYRPHTQISVRVQSPDRLVDLLRLIAASIICSTPLMLSTDDQKTYQKFQSLRLPPFISFKLEAESTFIERLERGEIKRMRVLSPFSKSLENTLANAACHLNRGEVMANGRLELLHFLREVSLSFDYHRYGNLAEREKEYRHPLPGHKGKTCLPCGACCCDG
;
A
#
# COMPACT_ATOMS: atom_id res chain seq x y z
N MET A 1 27.28 -49.17 8.82
CA MET A 1 27.57 -49.11 7.37
C MET A 1 29.07 -48.92 7.20
N LYS A 2 29.74 -49.67 6.33
CA LYS A 2 31.13 -49.34 5.93
C LYS A 2 31.10 -47.94 5.30
N LYS A 3 31.99 -47.03 5.72
CA LYS A 3 32.08 -45.69 5.12
C LYS A 3 32.47 -45.87 3.65
N SER A 4 31.80 -45.13 2.75
CA SER A 4 32.15 -45.10 1.33
C SER A 4 33.56 -44.53 1.17
N SER A 5 34.34 -45.01 0.20
CA SER A 5 35.67 -44.49 -0.11
C SER A 5 35.65 -42.99 -0.42
N LEU A 6 34.54 -42.44 -0.93
CA LEU A 6 34.37 -41.01 -1.17
C LEU A 6 34.28 -40.19 0.12
N ILE A 7 33.60 -40.70 1.15
CA ILE A 7 33.50 -40.05 2.47
C ILE A 7 34.85 -40.07 3.18
N GLU A 8 35.57 -41.19 3.13
CA GLU A 8 36.91 -41.28 3.71
C GLU A 8 37.88 -40.31 3.03
N ASN A 9 37.83 -40.21 1.70
CA ASN A 9 38.62 -39.23 0.93
C ASN A 9 38.23 -37.77 1.24
N ALA A 10 36.94 -37.50 1.49
CA ALA A 10 36.47 -36.18 1.88
C ALA A 10 36.93 -35.81 3.30
N LEU A 11 36.82 -36.72 4.27
CA LEU A 11 37.34 -36.56 5.63
C LEU A 11 38.85 -36.35 5.62
N PHE A 12 39.59 -37.16 4.86
CA PHE A 12 41.03 -37.00 4.72
C PHE A 12 41.39 -35.61 4.20
N GLN A 13 40.67 -35.09 3.21
CA GLN A 13 40.88 -33.75 2.68
C GLN A 13 40.56 -32.65 3.71
N ILE A 14 39.53 -32.80 4.54
CA ILE A 14 39.21 -31.86 5.61
C ILE A 14 40.28 -31.90 6.69
N HIS A 15 40.76 -33.08 7.08
CA HIS A 15 41.79 -33.22 8.11
C HIS A 15 43.18 -32.80 7.63
N SER A 16 43.49 -32.93 6.33
CA SER A 16 44.82 -32.59 5.80
C SER A 16 45.14 -31.10 5.88
N VAL A 17 44.12 -30.25 6.01
CA VAL A 17 44.24 -28.78 6.17
C VAL A 17 44.20 -28.31 7.62
N LYS A 18 44.04 -29.23 8.60
CA LYS A 18 43.90 -28.87 10.00
C LYS A 18 45.11 -28.09 10.51
N GLY A 19 44.88 -26.88 11.03
CA GLY A 19 45.92 -25.97 11.50
C GLY A 19 46.81 -25.37 10.40
N LYS A 20 46.51 -25.59 9.12
CA LYS A 20 47.28 -25.06 7.98
C LYS A 20 46.56 -23.89 7.34
N LYS A 21 47.18 -22.72 7.36
CA LYS A 21 46.63 -21.53 6.71
C LYS A 21 46.70 -21.66 5.20
N LEU A 22 45.55 -21.69 4.53
CA LEU A 22 45.44 -21.84 3.08
C LEU A 22 45.39 -20.46 2.40
N SER A 23 46.03 -20.35 1.24
CA SER A 23 45.74 -19.24 0.33
C SER A 23 44.29 -19.30 -0.17
N LEU A 24 43.80 -18.17 -0.67
CA LEU A 24 42.44 -18.11 -1.22
C LEU A 24 42.25 -19.10 -2.37
N GLN A 25 43.24 -19.23 -3.26
CA GLN A 25 43.20 -20.12 -4.41
C GLN A 25 43.17 -21.59 -3.98
N GLU A 26 44.06 -21.99 -3.08
CA GLU A 26 44.09 -23.36 -2.53
C GLU A 26 42.75 -23.72 -1.86
N ARG A 27 42.20 -22.81 -1.06
CA ARG A 27 40.91 -23.02 -0.39
C ARG A 27 39.76 -23.16 -1.39
N GLN A 28 39.76 -22.37 -2.46
CA GLN A 28 38.76 -22.48 -3.54
C GLN A 28 38.81 -23.84 -4.22
N ASP A 29 39.99 -24.26 -4.66
CA ASP A 29 40.15 -25.51 -5.42
C ASP A 29 39.85 -26.73 -4.55
N LEU A 30 40.25 -26.70 -3.27
CA LEU A 30 39.87 -27.71 -2.30
C LEU A 30 38.36 -27.72 -2.04
N ALA A 31 37.72 -26.56 -1.87
CA ALA A 31 36.28 -26.48 -1.66
C ALA A 31 35.48 -27.05 -2.84
N ILE A 32 35.92 -26.78 -4.08
CA ILE A 32 35.30 -27.32 -5.30
C ILE A 32 35.45 -28.85 -5.35
N SER A 33 36.65 -29.35 -5.06
CA SER A 33 36.93 -30.81 -5.00
C SER A 33 36.09 -31.50 -3.91
N LEU A 34 35.98 -30.88 -2.74
CA LEU A 34 35.19 -31.39 -1.62
C LEU A 34 33.70 -31.39 -1.96
N ALA A 35 33.17 -30.29 -2.52
CA ALA A 35 31.78 -30.20 -2.97
C ALA A 35 31.45 -31.27 -4.03
N ALA A 36 32.38 -31.55 -4.96
CA ALA A 36 32.21 -32.61 -5.96
C ALA A 36 32.12 -34.01 -5.33
N LYS A 37 32.96 -34.30 -4.33
CA LYS A 37 32.93 -35.55 -3.57
C LYS A 37 31.62 -35.69 -2.79
N MET A 38 31.20 -34.62 -2.12
CA MET A 38 29.95 -34.57 -1.37
C MET A 38 28.74 -34.85 -2.27
N LEU A 39 28.70 -34.21 -3.44
CA LEU A 39 27.60 -34.40 -4.40
C LEU A 39 27.56 -35.82 -4.95
N LYS A 40 28.72 -36.40 -5.33
CA LYS A 40 28.80 -37.79 -5.82
C LYS A 40 28.33 -38.78 -4.77
N GLU A 41 28.75 -38.61 -3.52
CA GLU A 41 28.29 -39.47 -2.42
C GLU A 41 26.78 -39.29 -2.18
N ALA A 42 26.30 -38.06 -2.16
CA ALA A 42 24.88 -37.76 -1.94
C ALA A 42 24.00 -38.43 -3.01
N GLN A 43 24.43 -38.42 -4.27
CA GLN A 43 23.77 -39.12 -5.39
C GLN A 43 23.84 -40.65 -5.27
N TYR A 44 24.95 -41.18 -4.73
CA TYR A 44 25.15 -42.61 -4.51
C TYR A 44 24.23 -43.16 -3.41
N ILE A 45 24.12 -42.46 -2.27
CA ILE A 45 23.29 -42.88 -1.12
C ILE A 45 21.81 -42.50 -1.24
N GLN A 46 21.42 -41.91 -2.37
CA GLN A 46 20.07 -41.44 -2.59
C GLN A 46 19.11 -42.60 -2.84
N THR A 47 18.01 -42.64 -2.09
CA THR A 47 16.99 -43.68 -2.20
C THR A 47 16.12 -43.52 -3.46
N LYS A 48 15.45 -44.61 -3.88
CA LYS A 48 14.49 -44.55 -5.00
C LYS A 48 13.33 -43.57 -4.75
N ALA A 49 12.89 -43.44 -3.49
CA ALA A 49 11.84 -42.50 -3.12
C ALA A 49 12.32 -41.04 -3.25
N GLU A 50 13.52 -40.74 -2.72
CA GLU A 50 14.13 -39.41 -2.83
C GLU A 50 14.40 -39.02 -4.29
N LYS A 51 14.83 -39.95 -5.14
CA LYS A 51 15.00 -39.71 -6.59
C LYS A 51 13.70 -39.31 -7.28
N ARG A 52 12.58 -39.96 -6.91
CA ARG A 52 11.26 -39.61 -7.47
C ARG A 52 10.79 -38.24 -7.00
N GLN A 53 10.88 -37.96 -5.70
CA GLN A 53 10.52 -36.67 -5.12
C GLN A 53 11.34 -35.53 -5.74
N GLN A 54 12.64 -35.75 -5.90
CA GLN A 54 13.55 -34.81 -6.55
C GLN A 54 13.17 -34.56 -8.01
N ALA A 55 12.86 -35.60 -8.78
CA ALA A 55 12.42 -35.45 -10.16
C ALA A 55 11.11 -34.66 -10.28
N GLU A 56 10.16 -34.87 -9.36
CA GLU A 56 8.92 -34.08 -9.31
C GLU A 56 9.20 -32.60 -8.97
N LEU A 57 10.05 -32.33 -7.97
CA LEU A 57 10.47 -30.96 -7.62
C LEU A 57 11.24 -30.27 -8.74
N ALA A 58 12.24 -30.94 -9.34
CA ALA A 58 13.01 -30.41 -10.47
C ALA A 58 12.11 -30.16 -11.69
N GLY A 59 11.17 -31.06 -11.97
CA GLY A 59 10.15 -30.88 -13.01
C GLY A 59 9.29 -29.63 -12.74
N MET A 60 8.83 -29.42 -11.51
CA MET A 60 8.07 -28.23 -11.12
C MET A 60 8.87 -26.94 -11.26
N MET A 61 10.16 -26.95 -10.89
CA MET A 61 11.03 -25.77 -11.01
C MET A 61 11.36 -25.40 -12.46
N ASN A 62 11.39 -26.39 -13.35
CA ASN A 62 11.66 -26.20 -14.77
C ASN A 62 10.37 -25.95 -15.59
N ASP A 63 9.19 -26.11 -15.00
CA ASP A 63 7.89 -25.80 -15.57
C ASP A 63 7.35 -24.49 -14.97
N SER A 64 7.57 -23.36 -15.64
CA SER A 64 7.13 -22.04 -15.14
C SER A 64 5.61 -21.96 -14.95
N VAL A 65 4.84 -22.65 -15.79
CA VAL A 65 3.37 -22.72 -15.67
C VAL A 65 3.00 -23.62 -14.49
N GLY A 66 3.70 -24.74 -14.31
CA GLY A 66 3.57 -25.62 -13.16
C GLY A 66 3.87 -24.95 -11.81
N LYS A 67 4.86 -24.05 -11.75
CA LYS A 67 5.14 -23.21 -10.56
C LYS A 67 3.95 -22.32 -10.24
N ILE A 68 3.45 -21.57 -11.22
CA ILE A 68 2.31 -20.65 -11.04
C ILE A 68 1.06 -21.43 -10.60
N PHE A 69 0.78 -22.56 -11.24
CA PHE A 69 -0.31 -23.45 -10.87
C PHE A 69 -0.20 -23.93 -9.42
N THR A 70 1.00 -24.36 -8.98
CA THR A 70 1.20 -24.87 -7.60
C THR A 70 1.01 -23.78 -6.56
N THR A 71 1.53 -22.58 -6.83
CA THR A 71 1.33 -21.40 -5.98
C THR A 71 -0.15 -21.05 -5.89
N ALA A 72 -0.85 -20.94 -7.02
CA ALA A 72 -2.28 -20.63 -7.07
C ALA A 72 -3.14 -21.71 -6.40
N LEU A 73 -2.80 -22.99 -6.58
CA LEU A 73 -3.46 -24.11 -5.91
C LEU A 73 -3.35 -23.99 -4.38
N THR A 74 -2.16 -23.68 -3.89
CA THR A 74 -1.88 -23.61 -2.45
C THR A 74 -2.49 -22.36 -1.82
N ASP A 75 -2.46 -21.23 -2.52
CA ASP A 75 -2.89 -19.92 -2.02
C ASP A 75 -4.37 -19.62 -2.23
N GLN A 76 -4.97 -20.06 -3.33
CA GLN A 76 -6.34 -19.68 -3.68
C GLN A 76 -7.36 -20.78 -3.38
N CYS A 77 -7.04 -22.05 -3.65
CA CYS A 77 -8.07 -23.10 -3.68
C CYS A 77 -8.59 -23.50 -2.30
N PHE A 78 -7.87 -23.22 -1.21
CA PHE A 78 -8.23 -23.70 0.14
C PHE A 78 -8.60 -22.58 1.10
N ARG A 79 -9.06 -21.43 0.60
CA ARG A 79 -9.47 -20.29 1.44
C ARG A 79 -10.88 -20.44 2.03
N SER A 80 -11.79 -21.05 1.27
CA SER A 80 -13.15 -21.36 1.71
C SER A 80 -13.22 -22.73 2.40
N LEU A 81 -14.09 -22.83 3.41
CA LEU A 81 -14.50 -24.07 4.07
C LEU A 81 -15.60 -24.82 3.29
N GLN A 82 -16.25 -24.15 2.33
CA GLN A 82 -17.28 -24.76 1.50
C GLN A 82 -16.66 -25.56 0.36
N ASN A 83 -16.92 -26.88 0.34
CA ASN A 83 -16.39 -27.78 -0.69
C ASN A 83 -16.81 -27.38 -2.12
N SER A 84 -18.01 -26.82 -2.31
CA SER A 84 -18.48 -26.32 -3.60
C SER A 84 -17.63 -25.16 -4.10
N ARG A 85 -17.34 -24.19 -3.23
CA ARG A 85 -16.51 -23.02 -3.55
C ARG A 85 -15.05 -23.41 -3.85
N VAL A 86 -14.49 -24.31 -3.05
CA VAL A 86 -13.15 -24.90 -3.29
C VAL A 86 -13.09 -25.63 -4.63
N ALA A 87 -14.10 -26.46 -4.94
CA ALA A 87 -14.15 -27.20 -6.20
C ALA A 87 -14.25 -26.26 -7.41
N ASP A 88 -15.03 -25.18 -7.29
CA ASP A 88 -15.15 -24.15 -8.32
C ASP A 88 -13.83 -23.43 -8.57
N GLN A 89 -13.13 -22.98 -7.51
CA GLN A 89 -11.83 -22.33 -7.65
C GLN A 89 -10.78 -23.29 -8.22
N LEU A 90 -10.74 -24.54 -7.76
CA LEU A 90 -9.81 -25.54 -8.29
C LEU A 90 -10.06 -25.80 -9.78
N ALA A 91 -11.31 -25.91 -10.20
CA ALA A 91 -11.64 -26.04 -11.61
C ALA A 91 -11.18 -24.82 -12.42
N GLN A 92 -11.30 -23.61 -11.86
CA GLN A 92 -10.85 -22.37 -12.49
C GLN A 92 -9.32 -22.31 -12.61
N VAL A 93 -8.57 -22.67 -11.57
CA VAL A 93 -7.10 -22.73 -11.60
C VAL A 93 -6.63 -23.75 -12.63
N ILE A 94 -7.27 -24.92 -12.71
CA ILE A 94 -6.99 -25.93 -13.75
C ILE A 94 -7.33 -25.41 -15.15
N HIS A 95 -8.41 -24.63 -15.30
CA HIS A 95 -8.79 -24.05 -16.57
C HIS A 95 -7.80 -22.96 -17.03
N LYS A 96 -7.41 -22.04 -16.14
CA LYS A 96 -6.50 -20.92 -16.43
C LYS A 96 -5.09 -21.39 -16.78
N TYR A 97 -4.52 -22.29 -15.98
CA TYR A 97 -3.11 -22.69 -16.11
C TYR A 97 -2.91 -24.05 -16.79
N GLY A 98 -3.98 -24.82 -17.01
CA GLY A 98 -3.87 -26.20 -17.45
C GLY A 98 -3.41 -27.15 -16.35
N ILE A 99 -3.17 -28.41 -16.72
CA ILE A 99 -2.64 -29.43 -15.81
C ILE A 99 -1.13 -29.51 -16.01
N PRO A 100 -0.31 -29.24 -14.97
CA PRO A 100 1.14 -29.21 -15.12
C PRO A 100 1.74 -30.51 -15.64
N ILE A 101 2.82 -30.39 -16.41
CA ILE A 101 3.47 -31.52 -17.09
C ILE A 101 4.33 -32.31 -16.10
N TYR A 102 4.87 -31.65 -15.07
CA TYR A 102 5.72 -32.28 -14.05
C TYR A 102 4.97 -33.29 -13.16
N LEU A 103 3.63 -33.26 -13.15
CA LEU A 103 2.81 -34.20 -12.39
C LEU A 103 2.80 -35.58 -13.06
N SER A 104 2.84 -36.65 -12.26
CA SER A 104 2.73 -38.02 -12.78
C SER A 104 1.40 -38.28 -13.52
N ASP A 105 1.39 -39.23 -14.46
CA ASP A 105 0.22 -39.57 -15.28
C ASP A 105 -1.04 -39.82 -14.46
N LYS A 106 -0.89 -40.47 -13.30
CA LYS A 106 -1.98 -40.72 -12.35
C LYS A 106 -2.54 -39.42 -11.78
N LYS A 107 -1.67 -38.50 -11.34
CA LYS A 107 -2.05 -37.18 -10.82
C LYS A 107 -2.71 -36.34 -11.92
N ARG A 108 -2.17 -36.38 -13.15
CA ARG A 108 -2.75 -35.69 -14.31
C ARG A 108 -4.12 -36.24 -14.67
N LEU A 109 -4.31 -37.55 -14.70
CA LEU A 109 -5.61 -38.19 -14.93
C LEU A 109 -6.62 -37.82 -13.83
N ALA A 110 -6.18 -37.79 -12.56
CA ALA A 110 -7.02 -37.38 -11.44
C ALA A 110 -7.50 -35.93 -11.57
N LEU A 111 -6.62 -34.98 -11.95
CA LEU A 111 -7.00 -33.59 -12.19
C LEU A 111 -7.91 -33.44 -13.43
N LYS A 112 -7.70 -34.23 -14.49
CA LYS A 112 -8.62 -34.28 -15.64
C LYS A 112 -10.01 -34.77 -15.24
N ALA A 113 -10.07 -35.84 -14.44
CA ALA A 113 -11.32 -36.36 -13.90
C ALA A 113 -12.00 -35.32 -12.98
N PHE A 114 -11.24 -34.69 -12.09
CA PHE A 114 -11.75 -33.61 -11.23
C PHE A 114 -12.33 -32.46 -12.04
N ARG A 115 -11.71 -32.08 -13.15
CA ARG A 115 -12.25 -31.04 -14.05
C ARG A 115 -13.64 -31.39 -14.61
N LEU A 116 -13.89 -32.67 -14.87
CA LEU A 116 -15.15 -33.15 -15.45
C LEU A 116 -16.26 -33.35 -14.41
N VAL A 117 -15.96 -33.95 -13.26
CA VAL A 117 -16.97 -34.36 -12.26
C VAL A 117 -16.81 -33.72 -10.88
N GLY A 118 -15.73 -32.97 -10.65
CA GLY A 118 -15.36 -32.44 -9.33
C GLY A 118 -16.34 -31.40 -8.77
N LYS A 119 -17.02 -30.63 -9.63
CA LYS A 119 -18.09 -29.72 -9.17
C LYS A 119 -19.34 -30.48 -8.71
N ILE A 120 -19.66 -31.59 -9.39
CA ILE A 120 -20.84 -32.43 -9.11
C ILE A 120 -20.64 -33.27 -7.84
N LEU A 121 -19.41 -33.78 -7.63
CA LEU A 121 -19.04 -34.62 -6.48
C LEU A 121 -18.13 -33.88 -5.49
N SER A 122 -18.32 -32.56 -5.33
CA SER A 122 -17.43 -31.69 -4.56
C SER A 122 -17.25 -32.14 -3.10
N SER A 123 -18.32 -32.62 -2.46
CA SER A 123 -18.31 -33.13 -1.08
C SER A 123 -17.39 -34.35 -0.87
N LEU A 124 -17.13 -35.13 -1.91
CA LEU A 124 -16.23 -36.29 -1.87
C LEU A 124 -14.83 -35.95 -2.42
N ALA A 125 -14.78 -35.22 -3.54
CA ALA A 125 -13.56 -35.00 -4.29
C ALA A 125 -12.61 -33.98 -3.62
N VAL A 126 -13.14 -32.93 -2.99
CA VAL A 126 -12.33 -31.89 -2.34
C VAL A 126 -11.57 -32.42 -1.12
N PRO A 127 -12.20 -33.12 -0.15
CA PRO A 127 -11.47 -33.68 0.99
C PRO A 127 -10.35 -34.65 0.59
N ILE A 128 -10.54 -35.43 -0.48
CA ILE A 128 -9.52 -36.32 -1.01
C ILE A 128 -8.33 -35.51 -1.55
N THR A 129 -8.60 -34.47 -2.34
CA THR A 129 -7.56 -33.59 -2.90
C THR A 129 -6.77 -32.86 -1.80
N ILE A 130 -7.46 -32.33 -0.78
CA ILE A 130 -6.81 -31.69 0.38
C ILE A 130 -5.88 -32.68 1.09
N ARG A 131 -6.35 -33.90 1.36
CA ARG A 131 -5.54 -34.95 2.01
C ARG A 131 -4.31 -35.32 1.18
N LEU A 132 -4.42 -35.35 -0.14
CA LEU A 132 -3.29 -35.61 -1.04
C LEU A 132 -2.26 -34.48 -0.97
N ILE A 133 -2.68 -33.22 -1.04
CA ILE A 133 -1.78 -32.06 -0.95
C ILE A 133 -1.10 -32.02 0.42
N GLN A 134 -1.85 -32.18 1.51
CA GLN A 134 -1.30 -32.28 2.87
C GLN A 134 -0.34 -33.46 3.03
N LYS A 135 -0.50 -34.55 2.28
CA LYS A 135 0.42 -35.68 2.32
C LYS A 135 1.75 -35.35 1.61
N GLU A 136 1.70 -34.60 0.52
CA GLU A 136 2.90 -34.17 -0.21
C GLU A 136 3.68 -33.08 0.55
N THR A 137 2.99 -32.15 1.22
CA THR A 137 3.62 -31.04 1.97
C THR A 137 4.17 -31.42 3.34
N ARG A 138 3.75 -32.57 3.90
CA ARG A 138 4.23 -33.14 5.19
C ARG A 138 5.74 -33.34 5.27
N HIS A 139 6.42 -33.42 4.13
CA HIS A 139 7.87 -33.52 4.11
C HIS A 139 8.55 -32.17 4.39
N ILE A 140 7.89 -31.05 4.08
CA ILE A 140 8.42 -29.69 4.24
C ILE A 140 7.96 -29.07 5.56
N ILE A 141 6.73 -29.36 6.00
CA ILE A 141 6.15 -28.88 7.26
C ILE A 141 5.89 -30.06 8.17
N LEU A 142 6.48 -30.02 9.37
CA LEU A 142 6.28 -31.05 10.38
C LEU A 142 4.85 -31.00 10.94
N PRO A 143 4.22 -32.17 11.17
CA PRO A 143 2.91 -32.21 11.79
C PRO A 143 3.01 -31.68 13.22
N GLY A 144 2.25 -30.62 13.53
CA GLY A 144 2.16 -30.04 14.88
C GLY A 144 1.41 -30.92 15.89
N GLU A 145 0.72 -31.96 15.42
CA GLU A 145 -0.04 -32.89 16.26
C GLU A 145 0.89 -33.63 17.24
N PRO A 146 0.64 -33.60 18.57
CA PRO A 146 1.60 -34.05 19.58
C PRO A 146 2.19 -35.46 19.36
N GLN A 147 1.35 -36.44 18.98
CA GLN A 147 1.81 -37.81 18.76
C GLN A 147 2.69 -37.95 17.51
N ALA A 148 2.28 -37.30 16.42
CA ALA A 148 3.03 -37.33 15.15
C ALA A 148 4.34 -36.56 15.29
N PHE A 149 4.30 -35.41 15.96
CA PHE A 149 5.45 -34.60 16.31
C PHE A 149 6.46 -35.40 17.14
N ALA A 150 6.04 -36.00 18.27
CA ALA A 150 6.92 -36.77 19.13
C ALA A 150 7.57 -37.97 18.42
N LYS A 151 6.81 -38.66 17.55
CA LYS A 151 7.34 -39.74 16.72
C LYS A 151 8.43 -39.25 15.76
N HIS A 152 8.22 -38.09 15.15
CA HIS A 152 9.19 -37.48 14.24
C HIS A 152 10.46 -37.03 14.97
N MET A 153 10.32 -36.35 16.12
CA MET A 153 11.44 -35.91 16.96
C MET A 153 12.31 -37.09 17.40
N LYS A 154 11.70 -38.17 17.89
CA LYS A 154 12.41 -39.39 18.28
C LYS A 154 13.19 -40.01 17.12
N LYS A 155 12.58 -40.05 15.92
CA LYS A 155 13.25 -40.56 14.72
C LYS A 155 14.50 -39.73 14.37
N ARG A 156 14.40 -38.40 14.37
CA ARG A 156 15.55 -37.54 14.06
C ARG A 156 16.64 -37.59 15.13
N CYS A 157 16.26 -37.73 16.40
CA CYS A 157 17.21 -37.96 17.48
C CYS A 157 17.98 -39.28 17.29
N GLN A 158 17.32 -40.37 16.87
CA GLN A 158 17.97 -41.64 16.53
C GLN A 158 18.92 -41.53 15.32
N GLU A 159 18.65 -40.60 14.40
CA GLU A 159 19.53 -40.28 13.27
C GLU A 159 20.72 -39.37 13.66
N GLY A 160 20.85 -38.97 14.94
CA GLY A 160 21.91 -38.08 15.42
C GLY A 160 21.76 -36.63 14.95
N VAL A 161 20.53 -36.21 14.64
CA VAL A 161 20.22 -34.87 14.13
C VAL A 161 19.61 -34.01 15.24
N ARG A 162 20.07 -32.77 15.36
CA ARG A 162 19.47 -31.75 16.23
C ARG A 162 18.38 -30.99 15.49
N ILE A 163 17.37 -30.53 16.22
CA ILE A 163 16.21 -29.85 15.63
C ILE A 163 16.10 -28.44 16.21
N ASN A 164 15.95 -27.47 15.32
CA ASN A 164 15.51 -26.13 15.61
C ASN A 164 14.05 -25.97 15.18
N LEU A 165 13.14 -25.89 16.15
CA LEU A 165 11.71 -25.81 15.89
C LEU A 165 11.28 -24.36 15.60
N ASN A 166 10.43 -24.18 14.58
CA ASN A 166 9.76 -22.91 14.31
C ASN A 166 8.26 -23.15 14.07
N HIS A 167 7.41 -22.51 14.86
CA HIS A 167 5.96 -22.58 14.68
C HIS A 167 5.50 -21.66 13.55
N LEU A 168 4.87 -22.25 12.54
CA LEU A 168 4.05 -21.53 11.57
C LEU A 168 2.64 -21.40 12.13
N GLY A 169 2.01 -20.25 11.94
CA GLY A 169 0.63 -20.05 12.35
C GLY A 169 0.16 -18.69 11.86
N GLU A 170 -0.94 -18.21 12.41
CA GLU A 170 -1.61 -16.97 12.03
C GLU A 170 -0.68 -15.76 12.08
N ALA A 171 -1.01 -14.75 11.27
CA ALA A 171 -0.41 -13.45 11.43
C ALA A 171 -0.70 -12.90 12.83
N ILE A 172 0.33 -12.39 13.49
CA ILE A 172 0.23 -11.81 14.83
C ILE A 172 -0.24 -10.36 14.70
N LEU A 173 -1.56 -10.18 14.64
CA LEU A 173 -2.20 -8.88 14.45
C LEU A 173 -2.58 -8.20 15.78
N GLY A 174 -2.75 -8.98 16.85
CA GLY A 174 -3.09 -8.52 18.19
C GLY A 174 -2.24 -9.15 19.30
N GLU A 175 -2.38 -8.61 20.51
CA GLU A 175 -1.58 -8.95 21.67
C GLU A 175 -2.03 -10.23 22.36
N GLU A 176 -3.31 -10.62 22.26
CA GLU A 176 -3.76 -11.93 22.73
C GLU A 176 -3.09 -13.05 21.92
N GLU A 177 -3.07 -12.93 20.60
CA GLU A 177 -2.34 -13.83 19.71
C GLU A 177 -0.85 -13.89 20.05
N ALA A 178 -0.20 -12.73 20.22
CA ALA A 178 1.22 -12.66 20.58
C ALA A 178 1.52 -13.36 21.92
N ARG A 179 0.64 -13.22 22.92
CA ARG A 179 0.76 -13.93 24.21
C ARG A 179 0.54 -15.42 24.06
N ARG A 180 -0.41 -15.86 23.23
CA ARG A 180 -0.63 -17.28 22.95
C ARG A 180 0.59 -17.90 22.28
N ARG A 181 1.17 -17.20 21.29
CA ARG A 181 2.41 -17.64 20.63
C ARG A 181 3.58 -17.71 21.60
N LEU A 182 3.72 -16.72 22.48
CA LEU A 182 4.71 -16.74 23.57
C LEU A 182 4.52 -17.96 24.48
N GLN A 183 3.28 -18.31 24.83
CA GLN A 183 2.98 -19.49 25.64
C GLN A 183 3.37 -20.80 24.92
N ILE A 184 3.09 -20.93 23.62
CA ILE A 184 3.53 -22.08 22.82
C ILE A 184 5.06 -22.25 22.90
N TYR A 185 5.82 -21.15 22.79
CA TYR A 185 7.28 -21.21 22.93
C TYR A 185 7.73 -21.62 24.34
N LEU A 186 7.03 -21.19 25.39
CA LEU A 186 7.31 -21.62 26.76
C LEU A 186 7.04 -23.13 26.95
N ASP A 187 5.97 -23.63 26.34
CA ASP A 187 5.60 -25.05 26.38
C ASP A 187 6.61 -25.92 25.62
N ASP A 188 7.10 -25.45 24.47
CA ASP A 188 8.20 -26.09 23.74
C ASP A 188 9.48 -26.15 24.58
N LEU A 189 9.80 -25.04 25.25
CA LEU A 189 10.94 -24.98 26.16
C LEU A 189 10.74 -25.87 27.40
N ALA A 190 9.51 -26.22 27.78
CA ALA A 190 9.25 -27.23 28.80
C ALA A 190 9.35 -28.68 28.26
N ASN A 191 9.08 -28.90 26.97
CA ASN A 191 9.06 -30.23 26.36
C ASN A 191 10.46 -30.89 26.31
N PRO A 192 10.69 -32.05 26.95
CA PRO A 192 12.02 -32.67 27.02
C PRO A 192 12.59 -33.12 25.66
N LEU A 193 11.76 -33.19 24.60
CA LEU A 193 12.20 -33.57 23.26
C LEU A 193 12.81 -32.42 22.45
N ILE A 194 12.68 -31.18 22.92
CA ILE A 194 13.08 -29.98 22.18
C ILE A 194 14.34 -29.37 22.80
N GLU A 195 15.43 -29.32 22.02
CA GLU A 195 16.69 -28.66 22.39
C GLU A 195 16.68 -27.17 22.05
N CYS A 196 16.09 -26.81 20.91
CA CYS A 196 16.28 -25.51 20.26
C CYS A 196 14.99 -25.03 19.60
N ILE A 197 14.67 -23.74 19.78
CA ILE A 197 13.57 -23.04 19.11
C ILE A 197 14.06 -21.77 18.42
N SER A 198 13.39 -21.40 17.33
CA SER A 198 13.55 -20.14 16.62
C SER A 198 12.28 -19.31 16.82
N ILE A 199 12.45 -18.03 17.18
CA ILE A 199 11.36 -17.07 17.37
C ILE A 199 11.67 -15.76 16.65
N LYS A 200 10.65 -14.95 16.37
CA LYS A 200 10.83 -13.60 15.82
C LYS A 200 10.30 -12.58 16.82
N ILE A 201 10.85 -11.38 16.85
CA ILE A 201 10.31 -10.32 17.72
C ILE A 201 8.84 -10.00 17.40
N SER A 202 8.47 -10.05 16.12
CA SER A 202 7.08 -9.88 15.65
C SER A 202 6.15 -11.03 16.05
N THR A 203 6.69 -12.19 16.43
CA THR A 203 5.87 -13.31 16.92
C THR A 203 5.51 -13.21 18.40
N ILE A 204 6.24 -12.38 19.14
CA ILE A 204 6.03 -12.19 20.58
C ILE A 204 5.54 -10.79 20.90
N TYR A 205 5.35 -9.89 19.93
CA TYR A 205 4.75 -8.56 20.12
C TYR A 205 4.13 -8.08 18.80
N SER A 206 2.82 -7.83 18.79
CA SER A 206 2.07 -7.43 17.60
C SER A 206 2.21 -5.94 17.28
N GLN A 207 2.43 -5.11 18.31
CA GLN A 207 2.39 -3.65 18.20
C GLN A 207 3.77 -3.00 18.07
N ILE A 208 4.74 -3.68 17.41
CA ILE A 208 6.08 -3.11 17.16
C ILE A 208 5.93 -1.76 16.45
N HIS A 209 6.40 -0.70 17.12
CA HIS A 209 6.35 0.65 16.60
C HIS A 209 7.71 1.32 16.77
N LEU A 210 8.41 1.52 15.64
CA LEU A 210 9.81 1.98 15.65
C LEU A 210 10.00 3.38 16.23
N LEU A 211 9.01 4.27 16.18
CA LEU A 211 9.09 5.58 16.82
C LEU A 211 9.08 5.47 18.35
N ALA A 212 8.35 4.50 18.90
CA ALA A 212 8.32 4.14 20.32
C ALA A 212 9.42 3.15 20.66
N TRP A 213 10.66 3.48 20.29
CA TRP A 213 11.79 2.55 20.34
C TRP A 213 12.04 1.99 21.74
N GLU A 214 12.19 2.85 22.74
CA GLU A 214 12.49 2.42 24.12
C GLU A 214 11.38 1.56 24.73
N GLU A 215 10.13 1.96 24.53
CA GLU A 215 8.95 1.27 25.09
C GLU A 215 8.75 -0.09 24.41
N THR A 216 8.88 -0.12 23.09
CA THR A 216 8.85 -1.38 22.31
C THR A 216 9.97 -2.32 22.76
N LEU A 217 11.18 -1.78 22.93
CA LEU A 217 12.34 -2.56 23.38
C LEU A 217 12.13 -3.12 24.79
N GLU A 218 11.52 -2.38 25.71
CA GLU A 218 11.24 -2.89 27.06
C GLU A 218 10.21 -4.02 27.05
N ILE A 219 9.07 -3.86 26.36
CA ILE A 219 8.04 -4.91 26.25
C ILE A 219 8.65 -6.20 25.67
N LEU A 220 9.43 -6.06 24.60
CA LEU A 220 10.14 -7.19 23.99
C LEU A 220 11.17 -7.80 24.95
N SER A 221 11.87 -6.98 25.74
CA SER A 221 12.83 -7.44 26.74
C SER A 221 12.14 -8.32 27.78
N GLU A 222 11.02 -7.86 28.35
CA GLU A 222 10.23 -8.62 29.31
C GLU A 222 9.82 -10.00 28.79
N ARG A 223 9.34 -10.07 27.54
CA ARG A 223 8.94 -11.34 26.91
C ARG A 223 10.13 -12.25 26.60
N LEU A 224 11.25 -11.68 26.18
CA LEU A 224 12.47 -12.45 25.93
C LEU A 224 13.07 -13.00 27.23
N ARG A 225 13.01 -12.26 28.34
CA ARG A 225 13.42 -12.74 29.68
C ARG A 225 12.64 -14.00 30.07
N LEU A 226 11.34 -14.07 29.79
CA LEU A 226 10.53 -15.27 30.06
C LEU A 226 11.05 -16.50 29.30
N LEU A 227 11.34 -16.33 28.01
CA LEU A 227 11.88 -17.41 27.17
C LEU A 227 13.26 -17.86 27.64
N TYR A 228 14.17 -16.93 27.94
CA TYR A 228 15.51 -17.28 28.40
C TYR A 228 15.49 -17.95 29.78
N ARG A 229 14.64 -17.50 30.72
CA ARG A 229 14.43 -18.20 32.00
C ARG A 229 13.95 -19.63 31.80
N ALA A 230 12.96 -19.82 30.93
CA ALA A 230 12.45 -21.16 30.62
C ALA A 230 13.54 -22.05 29.99
N ALA A 231 14.35 -21.50 29.09
CA ALA A 231 15.44 -22.21 28.44
C ALA A 231 16.58 -22.61 29.41
N ILE A 232 16.88 -21.75 30.39
CA ILE A 232 17.87 -22.02 31.45
C ILE A 232 17.34 -23.06 32.43
N LYS A 233 16.08 -22.94 32.85
CA LYS A 233 15.43 -23.81 33.84
C LYS A 233 15.24 -25.24 33.31
N ASN A 234 14.71 -25.37 32.10
CA ASN A 234 14.38 -26.65 31.50
C ASN A 234 15.57 -27.19 30.71
N LYS A 235 16.46 -27.92 31.37
CA LYS A 235 17.67 -28.48 30.72
C LYS A 235 17.32 -29.54 29.67
N TYR A 236 18.16 -29.65 28.64
CA TYR A 236 18.10 -30.71 27.64
C TYR A 236 19.27 -31.69 27.83
N ARG A 237 18.99 -32.99 27.73
CA ARG A 237 20.01 -34.04 27.78
C ARG A 237 20.29 -34.55 26.38
N ARG A 238 21.50 -34.29 25.87
CA ARG A 238 21.95 -34.80 24.58
C ARG A 238 22.18 -36.31 24.62
N ALA A 239 22.22 -36.94 23.46
CA ALA A 239 22.56 -38.36 23.31
C ALA A 239 23.96 -38.70 23.85
N THR A 240 24.86 -37.72 23.92
CA THR A 240 26.20 -37.82 24.53
C THR A 240 26.17 -37.88 26.06
N GLY A 241 25.02 -37.65 26.69
CA GLY A 241 24.85 -37.56 28.15
C GLY A 241 25.00 -36.14 28.72
N GLU A 242 25.51 -35.20 27.92
CA GLU A 242 25.66 -33.78 28.28
C GLU A 242 24.31 -33.14 28.63
N VAL A 243 24.27 -32.38 29.72
CA VAL A 243 23.08 -31.63 30.16
C VAL A 243 23.35 -30.15 29.94
N ILE A 244 22.59 -29.55 29.03
CA ILE A 244 22.75 -28.16 28.60
C ILE A 244 21.48 -27.35 28.84
N SER A 245 21.61 -26.03 28.93
CA SER A 245 20.45 -25.14 28.77
C SER A 245 19.91 -25.27 27.35
N LYS A 246 18.59 -25.13 27.20
CA LYS A 246 17.96 -25.08 25.87
C LYS A 246 18.33 -23.81 25.13
N PHE A 247 18.19 -23.82 23.82
CA PHE A 247 18.65 -22.76 22.95
C PHE A 247 17.48 -21.98 22.33
N VAL A 248 17.54 -20.65 22.41
CA VAL A 248 16.57 -19.75 21.76
C VAL A 248 17.30 -18.91 20.72
N ASN A 249 16.86 -19.00 19.47
CA ASN A 249 17.39 -18.25 18.35
C ASN A 249 16.42 -17.15 17.91
N LEU A 250 16.91 -15.91 17.76
CA LEU A 250 16.14 -14.80 17.20
C LEU A 250 16.28 -14.78 15.67
N ASP A 251 15.21 -15.16 14.97
CA ASP A 251 15.10 -15.10 13.52
C ASP A 251 14.81 -13.67 13.03
N MET A 252 15.26 -13.37 11.80
CA MET A 252 15.06 -12.08 11.13
C MET A 252 14.39 -12.28 9.77
N GLU A 253 13.43 -11.41 9.45
CA GLU A 253 12.73 -11.41 8.16
C GLU A 253 12.88 -10.07 7.44
N GLU A 254 12.31 -9.00 7.99
CA GLU A 254 12.26 -7.66 7.37
C GLU A 254 13.42 -6.77 7.82
N TYR A 255 13.89 -5.88 6.94
CA TYR A 255 14.98 -4.95 7.24
C TYR A 255 14.66 -4.03 8.43
N ARG A 256 13.39 -3.60 8.56
CA ARG A 256 12.90 -2.75 9.66
C ARG A 256 13.18 -3.30 11.07
N ASP A 257 13.24 -4.62 11.22
CA ASP A 257 13.37 -5.29 12.52
C ASP A 257 14.83 -5.56 12.93
N LEU A 258 15.78 -5.40 11.99
CA LEU A 258 17.21 -5.74 12.15
C LEU A 258 17.82 -5.08 13.40
N ASN A 259 17.81 -3.75 13.43
CA ASN A 259 18.44 -2.99 14.51
C ASN A 259 17.75 -3.20 15.86
N LEU A 260 16.40 -3.36 15.86
CA LEU A 260 15.63 -3.56 17.08
C LEU A 260 15.94 -4.92 17.70
N THR A 261 16.02 -5.96 16.86
CA THR A 261 16.38 -7.32 17.28
C THR A 261 17.81 -7.36 17.84
N VAL A 262 18.77 -6.68 17.20
CA VAL A 262 20.16 -6.56 17.69
C VAL A 262 20.20 -5.87 19.06
N ALA A 263 19.50 -4.75 19.22
CA ALA A 263 19.43 -4.01 20.48
C ALA A 263 18.79 -4.85 21.60
N LEU A 264 17.68 -5.54 21.31
CA LEU A 264 17.01 -6.46 22.22
C LEU A 264 17.93 -7.59 22.68
N PHE A 265 18.60 -8.24 21.72
CA PHE A 265 19.50 -9.36 21.98
C PHE A 265 20.65 -8.97 22.91
N LYS A 266 21.33 -7.85 22.63
CA LYS A 266 22.41 -7.33 23.46
C LYS A 266 21.92 -6.94 24.85
N LYS A 267 20.81 -6.18 24.93
CA LYS A 267 20.25 -5.68 26.20
C LYS A 267 19.97 -6.82 27.16
N VAL A 268 19.22 -7.84 26.74
CA VAL A 268 18.81 -8.94 27.64
C VAL A 268 19.98 -9.83 28.02
N LEU A 269 20.91 -10.13 27.09
CA LEU A 269 22.06 -11.01 27.39
C LEU A 269 23.16 -10.37 28.25
N ASP A 270 23.20 -9.04 28.34
CA ASP A 270 24.07 -8.30 29.26
C ASP A 270 23.48 -8.17 30.68
N GLU A 271 22.20 -8.51 30.89
CA GLU A 271 21.62 -8.53 32.23
C GLU A 271 22.28 -9.63 33.09
N PRO A 272 22.53 -9.38 34.40
CA PRO A 272 23.21 -10.35 35.27
C PRO A 272 22.59 -11.75 35.27
N GLU A 273 21.26 -11.83 35.16
CA GLU A 273 20.50 -13.09 35.11
C GLU A 273 20.85 -13.96 33.89
N PHE A 274 21.12 -13.35 32.74
CA PHE A 274 21.36 -14.05 31.47
C PHE A 274 22.82 -13.99 31.02
N PHE A 275 23.72 -13.41 31.82
CA PHE A 275 25.12 -13.21 31.47
C PHE A 275 25.88 -14.52 31.18
N GLN A 276 25.45 -15.63 31.79
CA GLN A 276 25.97 -16.99 31.56
C GLN A 276 25.16 -17.79 30.52
N TYR A 277 24.14 -17.19 29.91
CA TYR A 277 23.31 -17.84 28.90
C TYR A 277 23.85 -17.59 27.49
N GLN A 278 23.84 -18.63 26.65
CA GLN A 278 24.19 -18.55 25.24
C GLN A 278 22.90 -18.48 24.40
N GLY A 279 22.59 -17.29 23.89
CA GLY A 279 21.50 -17.06 22.93
C GLY A 279 21.97 -17.04 21.48
N GLY A 280 21.01 -17.15 20.55
CA GLY A 280 21.23 -17.08 19.10
C GLY A 280 20.58 -15.88 18.41
N ILE A 281 21.20 -15.39 17.34
CA ILE A 281 20.64 -14.36 16.45
C ILE A 281 20.95 -14.68 14.98
N VAL A 282 20.02 -14.41 14.07
CA VAL A 282 20.23 -14.52 12.61
C VAL A 282 20.81 -13.25 12.04
N LEU A 283 21.73 -13.36 11.07
CA LEU A 283 22.11 -12.27 10.18
C LEU A 283 21.97 -12.69 8.71
N GLN A 284 21.47 -11.79 7.88
CA GLN A 284 21.12 -12.06 6.48
C GLN A 284 22.16 -11.43 5.55
N SER A 285 22.98 -12.23 4.87
CA SER A 285 24.10 -11.74 4.05
C SER A 285 23.68 -10.98 2.78
N TYR A 286 22.40 -11.01 2.41
CA TYR A 286 21.87 -10.17 1.35
C TYR A 286 21.82 -8.69 1.72
N LEU A 287 21.99 -8.31 3.00
CA LEU A 287 22.09 -6.94 3.45
C LEU A 287 23.58 -6.57 3.50
N PRO A 288 24.01 -5.46 2.90
CA PRO A 288 25.40 -5.05 2.97
C PRO A 288 25.89 -4.80 4.40
N ASP A 289 25.05 -4.13 5.19
CA ASP A 289 25.29 -3.69 6.57
C ASP A 289 25.19 -4.82 7.60
N SER A 290 24.73 -6.03 7.21
CA SER A 290 24.80 -7.19 8.09
C SER A 290 26.24 -7.55 8.47
N TYR A 291 27.22 -7.22 7.61
CA TYR A 291 28.64 -7.44 7.92
C TYR A 291 29.11 -6.52 9.04
N LEU A 292 28.74 -5.24 9.01
CA LEU A 292 29.07 -4.29 10.08
C LEU A 292 28.40 -4.71 11.40
N ILE A 293 27.16 -5.18 11.35
CA ILE A 293 26.44 -5.70 12.51
C ILE A 293 27.09 -6.98 13.06
N GLN A 294 27.59 -7.87 12.18
CA GLN A 294 28.35 -9.04 12.62
C GLN A 294 29.61 -8.61 13.37
N GLN A 295 30.35 -7.61 12.85
CA GLN A 295 31.54 -7.09 13.53
C GLN A 295 31.20 -6.50 14.90
N GLU A 296 30.13 -5.71 14.99
CA GLU A 296 29.64 -5.14 16.24
C GLU A 296 29.28 -6.24 17.25
N LEU A 297 28.47 -7.22 16.85
CA LEU A 297 28.03 -8.33 17.71
C LEU A 297 29.20 -9.20 18.17
N THR A 298 30.16 -9.49 17.28
CA THR A 298 31.37 -10.26 17.63
C THR A 298 32.24 -9.48 18.62
N GLN A 299 32.47 -8.18 18.40
CA GLN A 299 33.24 -7.36 19.34
C GLN A 299 32.58 -7.28 20.72
N TRP A 300 31.27 -7.06 20.75
CA TRP A 300 30.48 -7.08 21.98
C TRP A 300 30.55 -8.45 22.68
N ALA A 301 30.42 -9.56 21.93
CA ALA A 301 30.54 -10.90 22.48
C ALA A 301 31.94 -11.21 23.04
N MET A 302 33.00 -10.72 22.39
CA MET A 302 34.37 -10.84 22.92
C MET A 302 34.52 -10.11 24.25
N GLN A 303 33.95 -8.91 24.38
CA GLN A 303 33.93 -8.18 25.66
C GLN A 303 33.11 -8.91 26.72
N ARG A 304 32.00 -9.54 26.34
CA ARG A 304 31.19 -10.38 27.23
C ARG A 304 31.97 -11.58 27.74
N VAL A 305 32.64 -12.32 26.85
CA VAL A 305 33.47 -13.49 27.21
C VAL A 305 34.68 -13.09 28.05
N ASN A 306 35.34 -11.96 27.75
CA ASN A 306 36.44 -11.44 28.56
C ASN A 306 36.01 -11.08 30.00
N ARG A 307 34.73 -10.73 30.19
CA ARG A 307 34.11 -10.52 31.50
C ARG A 307 33.54 -11.82 32.09
N MET A 308 33.97 -12.98 31.59
CA MET A 308 33.53 -14.32 32.00
C MET A 308 32.07 -14.65 31.66
N GLY A 309 31.43 -13.91 30.74
CA GLY A 309 30.10 -14.26 30.23
C GLY A 309 30.15 -15.37 29.20
N ALA A 310 28.99 -15.95 28.88
CA ALA A 310 28.90 -16.99 27.85
C ALA A 310 29.20 -16.41 26.44
N PRO A 311 29.57 -17.25 25.47
CA PRO A 311 29.57 -16.84 24.06
C PRO A 311 28.14 -16.65 23.56
N ILE A 312 28.00 -16.10 22.36
CA ILE A 312 26.75 -16.07 21.60
C ILE A 312 26.82 -17.00 20.40
N LYS A 313 25.72 -17.14 19.65
CA LYS A 313 25.73 -17.78 18.34
C LYS A 313 25.10 -16.87 17.29
N ILE A 314 25.77 -16.72 16.15
CA ILE A 314 25.26 -16.02 14.96
C ILE A 314 24.95 -17.06 13.89
N ARG A 315 23.69 -17.16 13.47
CA ARG A 315 23.28 -17.95 12.31
C ARG A 315 23.36 -17.08 11.05
N LEU A 316 24.23 -17.46 10.11
CA LEU A 316 24.33 -16.78 8.83
C LEU A 316 23.40 -17.44 7.81
N VAL A 317 22.49 -16.66 7.27
CA VAL A 317 21.63 -17.02 6.13
C VAL A 317 21.91 -16.06 4.98
N LYS A 318 21.52 -16.43 3.75
CA LYS A 318 21.57 -15.47 2.63
C LYS A 318 20.46 -14.42 2.74
N GLY A 319 19.23 -14.85 2.96
CA GLY A 319 18.06 -13.99 3.07
C GLY A 319 16.85 -14.63 2.40
N ALA A 320 15.66 -14.33 2.91
CA ALA A 320 14.41 -15.03 2.57
C ALA A 320 13.28 -14.09 2.12
N ASN A 321 13.46 -12.78 2.25
CA ASN A 321 12.38 -11.79 2.07
C ASN A 321 12.58 -10.86 0.86
N LEU A 322 13.44 -11.23 -0.10
CA LEU A 322 13.82 -10.34 -1.20
C LEU A 322 12.62 -9.81 -2.00
N ALA A 323 11.63 -10.67 -2.29
CA ALA A 323 10.46 -10.28 -3.07
C ALA A 323 9.63 -9.19 -2.37
N MET A 324 9.46 -9.28 -1.05
CA MET A 324 8.79 -8.24 -0.25
C MET A 324 9.65 -6.99 -0.07
N GLU A 325 10.97 -7.12 0.11
CA GLU A 325 11.89 -5.98 0.16
C GLU A 325 11.92 -5.19 -1.16
N GLN A 326 11.75 -5.88 -2.30
CA GLN A 326 11.58 -5.25 -3.61
C GLN A 326 10.24 -4.53 -3.75
N PHE A 327 9.16 -5.16 -3.26
CA PHE A 327 7.84 -4.55 -3.25
C PHE A 327 7.80 -3.29 -2.37
N GLU A 328 8.32 -3.37 -1.14
CA GLU A 328 8.40 -2.23 -0.23
C GLU A 328 9.22 -1.08 -0.83
N SER A 329 10.38 -1.40 -1.40
CA SER A 329 11.22 -0.45 -2.14
C SER A 329 10.46 0.28 -3.25
N ALA A 330 9.67 -0.45 -4.06
CA ALA A 330 8.88 0.13 -5.14
C ALA A 330 7.75 1.03 -4.61
N VAL A 331 6.98 0.56 -3.62
CA VAL A 331 5.84 1.30 -3.09
C VAL A 331 6.28 2.54 -2.32
N ARG A 332 7.31 2.44 -1.47
CA ARG A 332 7.80 3.52 -0.61
C ARG A 332 8.80 4.46 -1.28
N LEU A 333 9.29 4.10 -2.47
CA LEU A 333 10.39 4.78 -3.16
C LEU A 333 11.69 4.85 -2.34
N TRP A 334 11.87 3.90 -1.43
CA TRP A 334 13.12 3.73 -0.69
C TRP A 334 14.10 2.89 -1.51
N PRO A 335 15.43 3.10 -1.40
CA PRO A 335 16.40 2.20 -2.02
C PRO A 335 16.18 0.77 -1.55
N GLN A 336 16.29 -0.24 -2.42
CA GLN A 336 16.25 -1.62 -1.97
C GLN A 336 17.34 -1.87 -0.90
N ALA A 337 16.95 -2.40 0.27
CA ALA A 337 17.89 -2.63 1.37
C ALA A 337 18.87 -3.80 1.07
N PRO A 338 18.40 -4.96 0.56
CA PRO A 338 19.30 -6.00 0.05
C PRO A 338 20.16 -5.59 -1.16
N TYR A 339 21.25 -6.31 -1.42
CA TYR A 339 21.97 -6.27 -2.68
C TYR A 339 21.07 -6.58 -3.87
N THR A 340 21.44 -6.02 -5.02
CA THR A 340 20.67 -6.12 -6.26
C THR A 340 21.09 -7.30 -7.13
N THR A 341 22.21 -7.94 -6.81
CA THR A 341 22.72 -9.10 -7.55
C THR A 341 23.00 -10.24 -6.58
N LYS A 342 22.78 -11.48 -7.03
CA LYS A 342 23.13 -12.65 -6.21
C LYS A 342 24.63 -12.76 -5.99
N ALA A 343 25.45 -12.39 -6.97
CA ALA A 343 26.90 -12.42 -6.85
C ALA A 343 27.39 -11.62 -5.63
N ASP A 344 26.80 -10.44 -5.39
CA ASP A 344 27.13 -9.62 -4.22
C ASP A 344 26.67 -10.28 -2.91
N VAL A 345 25.48 -10.88 -2.88
CA VAL A 345 24.96 -11.64 -1.73
C VAL A 345 25.90 -12.79 -1.37
N ASP A 346 26.32 -13.56 -2.37
CA ASP A 346 27.19 -14.71 -2.20
C ASP A 346 28.60 -14.26 -1.76
N ALA A 347 29.11 -13.15 -2.31
CA ALA A 347 30.39 -12.59 -1.87
C ALA A 347 30.31 -12.08 -0.42
N ASN A 348 29.25 -11.36 -0.02
CA ASN A 348 29.07 -10.97 1.38
C ASN A 348 28.91 -12.19 2.30
N TYR A 349 28.24 -13.25 1.86
CA TYR A 349 28.18 -14.50 2.61
C TYR A 349 29.59 -15.07 2.85
N LYS A 350 30.47 -15.06 1.84
CA LYS A 350 31.89 -15.46 2.02
C LYS A 350 32.63 -14.55 2.97
N ARG A 351 32.40 -13.24 2.89
CA ARG A 351 33.00 -12.25 3.81
C ARG A 351 32.65 -12.56 5.25
N MET A 352 31.36 -12.74 5.53
CA MET A 352 30.84 -13.00 6.87
C MET A 352 31.29 -14.36 7.42
N VAL A 353 31.31 -15.41 6.60
CA VAL A 353 31.83 -16.73 7.00
C VAL A 353 33.33 -16.67 7.29
N THR A 354 34.12 -16.04 6.42
CA THR A 354 35.57 -15.92 6.62
C THR A 354 35.88 -15.13 7.89
N TYR A 355 35.16 -14.02 8.11
CA TYR A 355 35.30 -13.20 9.32
C TYR A 355 34.96 -13.98 10.59
N GLY A 356 33.82 -14.70 10.60
CA GLY A 356 33.35 -15.43 11.78
C GLY A 356 34.14 -16.68 12.11
N CYS A 357 34.80 -17.30 11.12
CA CYS A 357 35.63 -18.50 11.30
C CYS A 357 37.07 -18.20 11.78
N GLU A 358 37.42 -16.96 12.11
CA GLU A 358 38.69 -16.69 12.78
C GLU A 358 38.64 -17.14 14.24
N PHE A 359 39.70 -17.81 14.73
CA PHE A 359 39.71 -18.51 16.03
C PHE A 359 39.15 -17.69 17.20
N GLN A 360 39.71 -16.50 17.47
CA GLN A 360 39.28 -15.65 18.59
C GLN A 360 37.82 -15.20 18.47
N ARG A 361 37.33 -15.02 17.24
CA ARG A 361 35.97 -14.56 16.98
C ARG A 361 34.97 -15.69 17.12
N ALA A 362 35.29 -16.87 16.58
CA ALA A 362 34.47 -18.06 16.69
C ALA A 362 34.27 -18.49 18.15
N GLN A 363 35.29 -18.33 19.00
CA GLN A 363 35.20 -18.61 20.44
C GLN A 363 34.20 -17.69 21.16
N ALA A 364 34.08 -16.44 20.75
CA ALA A 364 33.15 -15.49 21.35
C ALA A 364 31.75 -15.52 20.71
N ALA A 365 31.70 -15.71 19.40
CA ALA A 365 30.49 -15.76 18.59
C ALA A 365 30.52 -17.01 17.71
N HIS A 366 29.90 -18.09 18.23
CA HIS A 366 29.76 -19.34 17.49
C HIS A 366 28.99 -19.09 16.18
N LEU A 367 29.26 -19.89 15.15
CA LEU A 367 28.70 -19.67 13.82
C LEU A 367 27.77 -20.82 13.40
N GLY A 368 26.56 -20.48 12.99
CA GLY A 368 25.64 -21.38 12.29
C GLY A 368 25.69 -21.14 10.79
N ILE A 369 26.25 -22.08 10.03
CA ILE A 369 26.31 -22.03 8.56
C ILE A 369 24.99 -22.58 8.00
N ALA A 370 24.03 -21.70 7.71
CA ALA A 370 22.73 -22.09 7.18
C ALA A 370 22.68 -21.98 5.65
N SER A 371 23.00 -23.07 4.95
CA SER A 371 23.03 -23.11 3.48
C SER A 371 22.78 -24.51 2.94
N HIS A 372 22.17 -24.59 1.75
CA HIS A 372 22.12 -25.80 0.93
C HIS A 372 23.15 -25.80 -0.20
N ASN A 373 23.90 -24.72 -0.38
CA ASN A 373 24.94 -24.64 -1.40
C ASN A 373 26.18 -25.41 -0.93
N LEU A 374 26.49 -26.51 -1.63
CA LEU A 374 27.60 -27.40 -1.31
C LEU A 374 28.97 -26.70 -1.36
N PHE A 375 29.15 -25.70 -2.22
CA PHE A 375 30.38 -24.91 -2.25
C PHE A 375 30.52 -24.04 -1.00
N ASP A 376 29.40 -23.52 -0.47
CA ASP A 376 29.39 -22.77 0.80
C ASP A 376 29.71 -23.65 1.99
N ILE A 377 29.10 -24.84 2.04
CA ILE A 377 29.35 -25.83 3.09
C ILE A 377 30.80 -26.32 3.05
N ALA A 378 31.30 -26.70 1.87
CA ALA A 378 32.68 -27.18 1.70
C ALA A 378 33.70 -26.11 2.10
N TYR A 379 33.48 -24.84 1.68
CA TYR A 379 34.33 -23.72 2.06
C TYR A 379 34.37 -23.51 3.58
N ALA A 380 33.23 -23.58 4.25
CA ALA A 380 33.13 -23.45 5.70
C ALA A 380 33.74 -24.64 6.45
N LEU A 381 33.58 -25.88 5.97
CA LEU A 381 34.23 -27.07 6.54
C LEU A 381 35.76 -26.95 6.53
N LEU A 382 36.31 -26.45 5.43
CA LEU A 382 37.75 -26.20 5.31
C LEU A 382 38.22 -25.09 6.24
N LEU A 383 37.53 -23.95 6.29
CA LEU A 383 37.85 -22.85 7.22
C LEU A 383 37.78 -23.31 8.69
N ARG A 384 36.78 -24.12 9.02
CA ARG A 384 36.59 -24.67 10.37
C ARG A 384 37.78 -25.55 10.79
N SER A 385 38.23 -26.42 9.90
CA SER A 385 39.39 -27.30 10.14
C SER A 385 40.71 -26.52 10.15
N GLU A 386 40.89 -25.60 9.20
CA GLU A 386 42.05 -24.70 9.11
C GLU A 386 42.28 -23.93 10.41
N ASN A 387 41.20 -23.37 10.99
CA ASN A 387 41.25 -22.58 12.22
C ASN A 387 41.05 -23.41 13.51
N GLN A 388 40.83 -24.71 13.41
CA GLN A 388 40.63 -25.63 14.55
C GLN A 388 39.45 -25.23 15.46
N ILE A 389 38.33 -24.86 14.85
CA ILE A 389 37.12 -24.37 15.51
C ILE A 389 35.92 -25.30 15.25
N GLU A 390 36.15 -26.61 15.27
CA GLU A 390 35.11 -27.59 14.96
C GLU A 390 33.91 -27.56 15.90
N LYS A 391 34.08 -27.06 17.13
CA LYS A 391 33.02 -26.99 18.15
C LYS A 391 32.20 -25.71 18.06
N GLU A 392 32.79 -24.64 17.55
CA GLU A 392 32.22 -23.30 17.49
C GLU A 392 31.43 -23.08 16.19
N VAL A 393 31.64 -23.91 15.17
CA VAL A 393 30.94 -23.82 13.87
C VAL A 393 30.07 -25.04 13.62
N CYS A 394 28.76 -24.83 13.61
CA CYS A 394 27.75 -25.83 13.27
C CYS A 394 27.11 -25.58 11.90
N PHE A 395 26.56 -26.63 11.30
CA PHE A 395 25.89 -26.57 10.00
C PHE A 395 24.38 -26.71 10.16
N GLU A 396 23.65 -25.87 9.43
CA GLU A 396 22.20 -25.82 9.49
C GLU A 396 21.58 -25.97 8.11
N MET A 397 20.52 -26.77 8.02
CA MET A 397 19.82 -27.04 6.75
C MET A 397 18.30 -27.10 6.99
N LEU A 398 17.51 -26.93 5.93
CA LEU A 398 16.06 -27.08 5.98
C LEU A 398 15.68 -28.56 6.03
N GLU A 399 14.70 -28.88 6.87
CA GLU A 399 14.08 -30.20 6.91
C GLU A 399 13.38 -30.55 5.58
N GLY A 400 13.55 -31.78 5.12
CA GLY A 400 12.77 -32.36 4.01
C GLY A 400 13.08 -31.88 2.59
N MET A 401 14.05 -30.98 2.42
CA MET A 401 14.43 -30.46 1.10
C MET A 401 15.45 -31.34 0.36
N ALA A 402 16.53 -31.73 1.03
CA ALA A 402 17.62 -32.49 0.42
C ALA A 402 18.26 -33.46 1.44
N ASP A 403 17.45 -34.37 1.97
CA ASP A 403 17.84 -35.28 3.07
C ASP A 403 19.12 -36.09 2.77
N HIS A 404 19.32 -36.50 1.51
CA HIS A 404 20.51 -37.20 1.04
C HIS A 404 21.78 -36.35 1.10
N ILE A 405 21.71 -35.08 0.72
CA ILE A 405 22.83 -34.13 0.87
C ILE A 405 23.11 -33.91 2.36
N ARG A 406 22.07 -33.69 3.16
CA ARG A 406 22.21 -33.49 4.61
C ARG A 406 22.93 -34.67 5.28
N ARG A 407 22.64 -35.94 4.93
CA ARG A 407 23.36 -37.11 5.49
C ARG A 407 24.88 -37.03 5.26
N VAL A 408 25.29 -36.60 4.07
CA VAL A 408 26.71 -36.40 3.73
C VAL A 408 27.31 -35.28 4.56
N VAL A 409 26.64 -34.12 4.63
CA VAL A 409 27.13 -32.97 5.41
C VAL A 409 27.23 -33.32 6.89
N GLN A 410 26.21 -33.96 7.47
CA GLN A 410 26.20 -34.43 8.86
C GLN A 410 27.40 -35.34 9.16
N THR A 411 27.69 -36.28 8.26
CA THR A 411 28.82 -37.22 8.42
C THR A 411 30.17 -36.51 8.39
N LEU A 412 30.32 -35.45 7.59
CA LEU A 412 31.57 -34.69 7.46
C LEU A 412 31.75 -33.63 8.55
N ALA A 413 30.65 -33.02 9.00
CA ALA A 413 30.64 -31.98 10.01
C ALA A 413 30.66 -32.53 11.44
N ASP A 414 30.23 -33.78 11.63
CA ASP A 414 29.95 -34.40 12.94
C ASP A 414 28.91 -33.61 13.77
N ASP A 415 28.06 -32.86 13.09
CA ASP A 415 26.97 -32.07 13.65
C ASP A 415 25.99 -31.66 12.54
N MET A 416 24.70 -31.57 12.88
CA MET A 416 23.66 -31.10 11.97
C MET A 416 22.47 -30.59 12.75
N LEU A 417 22.08 -29.33 12.51
CA LEU A 417 20.88 -28.73 13.06
C LEU A 417 19.87 -28.48 11.94
N LEU A 418 18.70 -29.13 12.01
CA LEU A 418 17.64 -28.94 11.02
C LEU A 418 16.64 -27.89 11.46
N TYR A 419 16.40 -26.93 10.56
CA TYR A 419 15.31 -25.95 10.71
C TYR A 419 13.99 -26.61 10.31
N CYS A 420 13.11 -26.74 11.29
CA CYS A 420 11.89 -27.53 11.21
C CYS A 420 10.67 -26.63 11.41
N PRO A 421 10.02 -26.16 10.33
CA PRO A 421 8.73 -25.51 10.45
C PRO A 421 7.67 -26.52 10.88
N THR A 422 6.77 -26.15 11.79
CA THR A 422 5.64 -26.98 12.20
C THR A 422 4.33 -26.22 12.13
N ALA A 423 3.25 -26.92 11.77
CA ALA A 423 1.89 -26.40 11.79
C ALA A 423 0.92 -27.53 12.12
N THR A 424 -0.15 -27.24 12.85
CA THR A 424 -1.27 -28.18 13.00
C THR A 424 -2.06 -28.29 11.70
N LYS A 425 -3.04 -29.22 11.64
CA LYS A 425 -3.93 -29.31 10.47
C LYS A 425 -4.80 -28.08 10.29
N GLU A 426 -5.21 -27.46 11.40
CA GLU A 426 -6.06 -26.26 11.41
C GLU A 426 -5.26 -25.05 10.93
N GLU A 427 -3.99 -24.93 11.33
CA GLU A 427 -3.10 -23.83 10.93
C GLU A 427 -2.43 -24.03 9.56
N PHE A 428 -2.70 -25.13 8.86
CA PHE A 428 -2.01 -25.44 7.60
C PHE A 428 -2.24 -24.34 6.54
N GLN A 429 -3.41 -23.70 6.54
CA GLN A 429 -3.69 -22.55 5.67
C GLN A 429 -2.75 -21.36 5.94
N ASN A 430 -2.31 -21.18 7.19
CA ASN A 430 -1.40 -20.11 7.59
C ASN A 430 0.06 -20.41 7.18
N ALA A 431 0.37 -21.68 6.91
CA ALA A 431 1.67 -22.09 6.39
C ALA A 431 1.86 -21.77 4.90
N VAL A 432 0.81 -21.34 4.19
CA VAL A 432 0.86 -21.06 2.75
C VAL A 432 1.85 -19.94 2.42
N ALA A 433 1.83 -18.84 3.18
CA ALA A 433 2.79 -17.74 3.00
C ALA A 433 4.25 -18.21 3.15
N TYR A 434 4.51 -19.14 4.07
CA TYR A 434 5.82 -19.77 4.21
C TYR A 434 6.14 -20.65 2.99
N LEU A 435 5.22 -21.49 2.53
CA LEU A 435 5.42 -22.35 1.37
C LEU A 435 5.69 -21.55 0.09
N VAL A 436 4.93 -20.49 -0.18
CA VAL A 436 5.13 -19.63 -1.35
C VAL A 436 6.51 -18.97 -1.32
N ARG A 437 6.91 -18.41 -0.17
CA ARG A 437 8.25 -17.83 -0.01
C ARG A 437 9.35 -18.88 -0.20
N ARG A 438 9.20 -20.07 0.39
CA ARG A 438 10.15 -21.17 0.22
C ARG A 438 10.24 -21.66 -1.21
N LEU A 439 9.13 -21.73 -1.93
CA LEU A 439 9.13 -22.04 -3.36
C LEU A 439 9.88 -20.95 -4.13
N ASP A 440 9.59 -19.69 -3.87
CA ASP A 440 10.19 -18.58 -4.61
C ASP A 440 11.70 -18.47 -4.38
N GLU A 441 12.12 -18.50 -3.11
CA GLU A 441 13.52 -18.51 -2.70
C GLU A 441 14.30 -19.60 -3.45
N ASN A 442 13.78 -20.83 -3.49
CA ASN A 442 14.50 -22.00 -4.00
C ASN A 442 14.39 -22.21 -5.51
N THR A 443 13.44 -21.55 -6.19
CA THR A 443 13.20 -21.70 -7.64
C THR A 443 13.83 -20.61 -8.51
N ALA A 444 14.36 -19.54 -7.91
CA ALA A 444 15.00 -18.45 -8.65
C ALA A 444 16.11 -18.97 -9.60
N PRO A 445 16.26 -18.44 -10.83
CA PRO A 445 17.21 -18.95 -11.83
C PRO A 445 18.65 -19.08 -11.34
N GLU A 446 19.05 -18.15 -10.49
CA GLU A 446 20.41 -18.09 -9.96
C GLU A 446 20.58 -18.92 -8.67
N ASN A 447 19.53 -19.51 -8.08
CA ASN A 447 19.66 -20.29 -6.84
C ASN A 447 20.31 -21.67 -7.10
N PHE A 448 21.28 -22.03 -6.26
CA PHE A 448 21.94 -23.33 -6.28
C PHE A 448 20.96 -24.51 -6.19
N LEU A 449 19.91 -24.44 -5.36
CA LEU A 449 18.96 -25.55 -5.18
C LEU A 449 18.20 -25.91 -6.46
N ARG A 450 17.97 -24.92 -7.35
CA ARG A 450 17.42 -25.16 -8.69
C ARG A 450 18.28 -26.12 -9.49
N HIS A 451 19.60 -25.93 -9.44
CA HIS A 451 20.57 -26.70 -10.21
C HIS A 451 21.00 -27.98 -9.50
N ALA A 452 20.98 -27.98 -8.16
CA ALA A 452 21.51 -29.03 -7.30
C ALA A 452 20.97 -30.43 -7.62
N PHE A 453 19.77 -30.50 -8.20
CA PHE A 453 19.12 -31.77 -8.44
C PHE A 453 19.65 -32.55 -9.66
N ASP A 454 20.04 -31.83 -10.72
CA ASP A 454 20.64 -32.42 -11.94
C ASP A 454 22.14 -32.15 -12.05
N LEU A 455 22.72 -31.45 -11.07
CA LEU A 455 24.13 -31.06 -11.07
C LEU A 455 25.05 -32.28 -11.06
N LYS A 456 26.02 -32.32 -11.97
CA LYS A 456 27.03 -33.38 -12.03
C LYS A 456 28.42 -32.75 -12.16
N PRO A 457 29.41 -33.16 -11.36
CA PRO A 457 30.76 -32.62 -11.48
C PRO A 457 31.32 -32.77 -12.90
N GLY A 458 31.80 -31.67 -13.47
CA GLY A 458 32.38 -31.61 -14.82
C GLY A 458 31.41 -31.22 -15.94
N THR A 459 30.11 -31.06 -15.68
CA THR A 459 29.16 -30.52 -16.67
C THR A 459 29.20 -28.99 -16.75
N ASP A 460 28.61 -28.42 -17.80
CA ASP A 460 28.53 -26.96 -17.97
C ASP A 460 27.83 -26.26 -16.80
N ASP A 461 26.74 -26.81 -16.28
CA ASP A 461 26.03 -26.23 -15.14
C ASP A 461 26.86 -26.30 -13.85
N TRP A 462 27.66 -27.36 -13.65
CA TRP A 462 28.64 -27.40 -12.58
C TRP A 462 29.71 -26.31 -12.75
N ASN A 463 30.25 -26.15 -13.96
CA ASN A 463 31.27 -25.15 -14.25
C ASN A 463 30.75 -23.72 -14.06
N LYS A 464 29.47 -23.44 -14.39
CA LYS A 464 28.81 -22.17 -14.09
C LYS A 464 28.74 -21.92 -12.58
N GLN A 465 28.32 -22.90 -11.78
CA GLN A 465 28.27 -22.76 -10.32
C GLN A 465 29.67 -22.61 -9.70
N VAL A 466 30.67 -23.32 -10.22
CA VAL A 466 32.09 -23.15 -9.84
C VAL A 466 32.56 -21.72 -10.14
N HIS A 467 32.21 -21.18 -11.31
CA HIS A 467 32.56 -19.81 -11.68
C HIS A 467 31.96 -18.79 -10.72
N LEU A 468 30.66 -18.88 -10.44
CA LEU A 468 29.96 -18.01 -9.48
C LEU A 468 30.59 -18.10 -8.07
N PHE A 469 30.93 -19.31 -7.62
CA PHE A 469 31.60 -19.52 -6.34
C PHE A 469 33.00 -18.89 -6.29
N LYS A 470 33.82 -19.08 -7.33
CA LYS A 470 35.16 -18.48 -7.44
C LYS A 470 35.07 -16.96 -7.45
N GLN A 471 34.15 -16.40 -8.24
CA GLN A 471 33.89 -14.96 -8.32
C GLN A 471 33.49 -14.40 -6.95
N ALA A 472 32.54 -15.03 -6.25
CA ALA A 472 32.14 -14.62 -4.89
C ALA A 472 33.33 -14.64 -3.91
N CYS A 473 34.19 -15.67 -4.00
CA CYS A 473 35.39 -15.77 -3.17
C CYS A 473 36.49 -14.77 -3.54
N GLN A 474 36.52 -14.24 -4.76
CA GLN A 474 37.46 -13.18 -5.16
C GLN A 474 36.94 -11.80 -4.74
N ASN A 475 35.63 -11.59 -4.83
CA ASN A 475 35.00 -10.29 -4.65
C ASN A 475 34.55 -10.01 -3.20
N TYR A 476 34.64 -10.97 -2.27
CA TYR A 476 34.08 -10.78 -0.91
C TYR A 476 34.65 -9.58 -0.14
N LYS A 477 35.88 -9.14 -0.45
CA LYS A 477 36.46 -7.92 0.14
C LYS A 477 36.08 -6.63 -0.57
N GLN A 478 35.50 -6.72 -1.76
CA GLN A 478 35.23 -5.58 -2.66
C GLN A 478 33.77 -5.14 -2.64
N VAL A 479 32.85 -6.03 -2.25
CA VAL A 479 31.43 -5.68 -2.11
C VAL A 479 31.22 -4.65 -1.00
N SER A 480 30.35 -3.67 -1.24
CA SER A 480 30.01 -2.63 -0.24
C SER A 480 29.52 -3.28 1.06
N ASP A 481 29.92 -2.77 2.21
CA ASP A 481 29.33 -3.08 3.52
C ASP A 481 28.41 -1.95 4.04
N GLN A 482 28.30 -0.86 3.27
CA GLN A 482 27.50 0.29 3.65
C GLN A 482 26.00 0.02 3.44
N PRO A 483 25.12 0.49 4.35
CA PRO A 483 23.69 0.36 4.20
C PRO A 483 23.21 1.05 2.91
N ARG A 484 22.20 0.47 2.25
CA ARG A 484 21.63 1.06 1.02
C ARG A 484 20.57 2.11 1.32
N ARG A 485 19.92 2.03 2.48
CA ARG A 485 18.98 3.03 3.00
C ARG A 485 19.80 4.15 3.66
N LEU A 486 19.75 5.35 3.07
CA LEU A 486 20.63 6.50 3.43
C LEU A 486 19.85 7.80 3.67
N GLN A 487 18.53 7.76 3.85
CA GLN A 487 17.72 8.95 4.03
C GLN A 487 17.91 9.50 5.44
N ASN A 488 18.48 10.69 5.59
CA ASN A 488 18.69 11.33 6.89
C ASN A 488 17.94 12.66 6.97
N ARG A 489 16.87 12.72 7.77
CA ARG A 489 16.04 13.91 7.98
C ARG A 489 16.67 14.97 8.90
N LEU A 490 17.78 14.67 9.58
CA LEU A 490 18.53 15.66 10.36
C LEU A 490 19.29 16.67 9.48
N HIS A 491 19.57 16.31 8.23
CA HIS A 491 20.27 17.19 7.29
C HIS A 491 19.27 17.81 6.32
N LYS A 492 19.16 19.15 6.37
CA LYS A 492 18.31 19.94 5.48
C LYS A 492 18.88 20.06 4.05
N ASP A 493 20.16 19.74 3.84
CA ASP A 493 20.93 20.10 2.63
C ASP A 493 20.80 19.15 1.42
N ARG A 494 19.94 18.13 1.45
CA ARG A 494 19.67 17.33 0.22
C ARG A 494 18.68 18.08 -0.68
N LEU A 495 19.19 19.12 -1.34
CA LEU A 495 18.50 19.85 -2.39
C LEU A 495 17.88 18.88 -3.40
N LEU A 496 16.55 18.97 -3.53
CA LEU A 496 15.77 18.30 -4.55
C LEU A 496 16.27 18.74 -5.93
N ASN A 497 17.03 17.88 -6.61
CA ASN A 497 17.42 18.08 -8.01
C ASN A 497 16.17 18.42 -8.83
N GLN A 498 16.26 19.41 -9.72
CA GLN A 498 15.23 19.68 -10.71
C GLN A 498 15.01 18.41 -11.55
N ARG A 499 13.97 17.65 -11.21
CA ARG A 499 13.62 16.43 -11.94
C ARG A 499 13.04 16.82 -13.29
N LYS A 500 13.38 16.04 -14.33
CA LYS A 500 12.85 16.21 -15.70
C LYS A 500 11.42 15.68 -15.87
N CYS A 501 10.99 14.78 -14.99
CA CYS A 501 9.65 14.21 -14.94
C CYS A 501 9.15 14.15 -13.49
N PHE A 502 7.85 13.96 -13.33
CA PHE A 502 7.25 13.73 -12.02
C PHE A 502 7.69 12.38 -11.45
N GLN A 503 7.95 12.36 -10.15
CA GLN A 503 8.17 11.18 -9.33
C GLN A 503 7.73 11.55 -7.92
N ASN A 504 6.96 10.70 -7.26
CA ASN A 504 6.55 10.93 -5.88
C ASN A 504 7.78 11.11 -4.95
N VAL A 505 7.58 11.82 -3.85
CA VAL A 505 8.56 11.93 -2.78
C VAL A 505 8.45 10.72 -1.85
N ALA A 506 9.60 10.22 -1.39
CA ALA A 506 9.65 9.13 -0.44
C ALA A 506 9.34 9.64 0.98
N ASP A 507 8.43 8.94 1.67
CA ASP A 507 8.16 9.14 3.10
C ASP A 507 9.41 8.90 3.95
N THR A 508 9.35 9.29 5.23
CA THR A 508 10.45 9.09 6.16
C THR A 508 10.63 7.60 6.51
N ASP A 509 11.85 7.07 6.34
CA ASP A 509 12.23 5.71 6.70
C ASP A 509 12.60 5.63 8.19
N TRP A 510 11.65 5.17 9.01
CA TRP A 510 11.79 5.06 10.46
C TRP A 510 12.69 3.89 10.92
N SER A 511 13.13 3.01 10.01
CA SER A 511 14.11 1.97 10.32
C SER A 511 15.50 2.55 10.64
N LEU A 512 15.75 3.79 10.20
CA LEU A 512 17.01 4.48 10.40
C LEU A 512 17.01 5.34 11.68
N SER A 513 18.05 5.20 12.50
CA SER A 513 18.13 5.79 13.85
C SER A 513 18.07 7.31 13.86
N HIS A 514 18.75 7.98 12.92
CA HIS A 514 18.73 9.44 12.81
C HIS A 514 17.33 10.01 12.52
N ASN A 515 16.44 9.24 11.86
CA ASN A 515 15.08 9.71 11.56
C ASN A 515 14.22 9.59 12.81
N ARG A 516 14.42 8.54 13.61
CA ARG A 516 13.80 8.44 14.95
C ARG A 516 14.27 9.55 15.89
N GLN A 517 15.56 9.89 15.84
CA GLN A 517 16.10 11.03 16.59
C GLN A 517 15.46 12.34 16.13
N TRP A 518 15.31 12.55 14.82
CA TRP A 518 14.61 13.70 14.25
C TRP A 518 13.15 13.80 14.75
N ALA A 519 12.42 12.68 14.78
CA ALA A 519 11.07 12.63 15.34
C ALA A 519 11.03 13.05 16.83
N LYS A 520 11.99 12.59 17.64
CA LYS A 520 12.09 13.01 19.06
C LYS A 520 12.34 14.51 19.19
N ILE A 521 13.24 15.06 18.36
CA ILE A 521 13.51 16.50 18.34
C ILE A 521 12.23 17.29 18.03
N ILE A 522 11.41 16.84 17.08
CA ILE A 522 10.12 17.48 16.78
C ILE A 522 9.21 17.48 18.02
N ILE A 523 9.01 16.32 18.65
CA ILE A 523 8.16 16.20 19.84
C ILE A 523 8.67 17.12 20.97
N ASP A 524 9.96 17.09 21.26
CA ASP A 524 10.56 17.87 22.35
C ASP A 524 10.46 19.38 22.10
N GLN A 525 10.63 19.82 20.85
CA GLN A 525 10.55 21.23 20.48
C GLN A 525 9.12 21.75 20.45
N TRP A 526 8.16 20.96 19.96
CA TRP A 526 6.80 21.44 19.70
C TRP A 526 5.82 21.29 20.86
N LYS A 527 5.97 20.25 21.71
CA LYS A 527 5.00 19.94 22.78
C LYS A 527 4.70 21.11 23.73
N ASN A 528 5.72 21.94 23.99
CA ASN A 528 5.65 23.10 24.88
C ASN A 528 6.01 24.41 24.16
N LYS A 529 5.99 24.42 22.82
CA LYS A 529 6.28 25.62 22.04
C LYS A 529 5.19 26.67 22.31
N LYS A 530 5.61 27.90 22.58
CA LYS A 530 4.70 29.05 22.56
C LYS A 530 4.56 29.53 21.14
N HIS A 531 3.32 29.71 20.70
CA HIS A 531 3.01 30.20 19.38
C HIS A 531 2.69 31.69 19.46
N LEU A 532 3.14 32.44 18.45
CA LEU A 532 2.71 33.82 18.29
C LEU A 532 1.26 33.85 17.84
N ASP A 533 0.59 34.95 18.13
CA ASP A 533 -0.73 35.21 17.60
C ASP A 533 -0.67 35.25 16.06
N VAL A 534 -1.64 34.61 15.41
CA VAL A 534 -1.71 34.47 13.96
C VAL A 534 -2.50 35.66 13.37
N PRO A 535 -1.91 36.49 12.51
CA PRO A 535 -2.59 37.62 11.92
C PRO A 535 -3.44 37.21 10.70
N LEU A 536 -4.30 38.12 10.25
CA LEU A 536 -4.77 38.09 8.85
C LEU A 536 -3.70 38.70 7.96
N VAL A 537 -3.57 38.22 6.72
CA VAL A 537 -2.67 38.82 5.72
C VAL A 537 -3.48 39.17 4.49
N ILE A 538 -3.71 40.46 4.32
CA ILE A 538 -4.57 41.06 3.30
C ILE A 538 -3.80 42.23 2.69
N ASN A 539 -3.63 42.23 1.37
CA ASN A 539 -2.97 43.32 0.65
C ASN A 539 -1.59 43.73 1.22
N ASP A 540 -0.74 42.75 1.57
CA ASP A 540 0.56 42.93 2.24
C ASP A 540 0.49 43.51 3.69
N PHE A 541 -0.70 43.76 4.23
CA PHE A 541 -0.92 44.19 5.62
C PHE A 541 -1.20 43.01 6.55
N HIS A 542 -0.62 43.07 7.75
CA HIS A 542 -0.72 42.03 8.77
C HIS A 542 -1.60 42.54 9.91
N TYR A 543 -2.85 42.10 9.92
CA TYR A 543 -3.83 42.55 10.91
C TYR A 543 -3.79 41.66 12.15
N THR A 544 -3.36 42.24 13.27
CA THR A 544 -3.55 41.68 14.62
C THR A 544 -4.65 42.51 15.25
N SER A 545 -5.83 41.93 15.52
CA SER A 545 -6.95 42.73 16.00
C SER A 545 -6.74 43.08 17.48
N GLU A 546 -7.17 44.26 17.94
CA GLU A 546 -7.22 44.55 19.38
C GLU A 546 -8.45 43.93 20.07
N ASN A 547 -9.51 43.54 19.31
CA ASN A 547 -10.84 43.25 19.85
C ASN A 547 -11.58 41.99 19.34
N CYS A 548 -11.09 41.27 18.32
CA CYS A 548 -11.73 40.06 17.76
C CYS A 548 -10.70 38.93 17.52
N TRP A 549 -10.63 37.98 18.46
CA TRP A 549 -9.71 36.85 18.42
C TRP A 549 -10.47 35.53 18.49
N GLY A 550 -10.10 34.58 17.63
CA GLY A 550 -10.37 33.16 17.84
C GLY A 550 -9.23 32.50 18.63
N ILE A 551 -9.47 31.28 19.11
CA ILE A 551 -8.55 30.51 19.96
C ILE A 551 -8.27 29.16 19.28
N GLY A 552 -6.99 28.83 19.13
CA GLY A 552 -6.56 27.48 18.76
C GLY A 552 -6.21 26.68 20.02
N GLU A 553 -6.71 25.44 20.11
CA GLU A 553 -6.50 24.54 21.24
C GLU A 553 -5.81 23.24 20.81
N ASP A 554 -5.08 22.60 21.74
CA ASP A 554 -4.50 21.27 21.52
C ASP A 554 -5.56 20.19 21.82
N PRO A 555 -6.04 19.39 20.84
CA PRO A 555 -7.04 18.36 21.12
C PRO A 555 -6.55 17.25 22.07
N SER A 556 -5.23 17.14 22.29
CA SER A 556 -4.65 16.27 23.32
C SER A 556 -4.90 16.74 24.75
N PHE A 557 -5.10 18.05 24.94
CA PHE A 557 -5.27 18.71 26.23
C PHE A 557 -6.41 19.75 26.12
N PRO A 558 -7.69 19.32 26.09
CA PRO A 558 -8.82 20.22 25.90
C PRO A 558 -8.80 21.41 26.86
N GLY A 559 -9.07 22.62 26.36
CA GLY A 559 -8.97 23.88 27.11
C GLY A 559 -7.55 24.45 27.25
N LYS A 560 -6.50 23.75 26.78
CA LYS A 560 -5.15 24.32 26.67
C LYS A 560 -5.06 25.17 25.39
N ILE A 561 -5.02 26.49 25.58
CA ILE A 561 -4.80 27.46 24.51
C ILE A 561 -3.37 27.32 23.96
N LEU A 562 -3.24 27.13 22.65
CA LEU A 562 -1.98 27.08 21.93
C LEU A 562 -1.58 28.44 21.34
N TYR A 563 -2.53 29.12 20.70
CA TYR A 563 -2.38 30.42 20.04
C TYR A 563 -3.74 31.12 19.94
N ARG A 564 -3.72 32.41 19.60
CA ARG A 564 -4.90 33.14 19.14
C ARG A 564 -4.75 33.49 17.67
N TYR A 565 -5.86 33.65 16.97
CA TYR A 565 -5.85 34.10 15.57
C TYR A 565 -6.86 35.23 15.34
N ALA A 566 -6.48 36.18 14.50
CA ALA A 566 -7.34 37.31 14.17
C ALA A 566 -8.51 36.84 13.28
N LEU A 567 -9.70 37.41 13.53
CA LEU A 567 -10.90 37.17 12.73
C LEU A 567 -11.18 38.36 11.82
N ALA A 568 -11.39 38.10 10.53
CA ALA A 568 -11.70 39.11 9.54
C ALA A 568 -13.13 39.64 9.73
N SER A 569 -13.25 40.95 9.73
CA SER A 569 -14.51 41.67 9.55
C SER A 569 -14.98 41.64 8.10
N GLN A 570 -16.21 42.06 7.84
CA GLN A 570 -16.73 42.21 6.49
C GLN A 570 -15.88 43.19 5.65
N GLU A 571 -15.47 44.31 6.24
CA GLU A 571 -14.64 45.32 5.56
C GLU A 571 -13.28 44.74 5.12
N GLN A 572 -12.66 43.90 5.96
CA GLN A 572 -11.41 43.23 5.63
C GLN A 572 -11.59 42.16 4.55
N VAL A 573 -12.72 41.46 4.53
CA VAL A 573 -13.05 40.54 3.43
C VAL A 573 -13.22 41.30 2.12
N ASP A 574 -13.88 42.45 2.13
CA ASP A 574 -14.02 43.31 0.96
C ASP A 574 -12.67 43.82 0.44
N GLU A 575 -11.78 44.26 1.35
CA GLU A 575 -10.40 44.64 1.02
C GLU A 575 -9.63 43.48 0.38
N ALA A 576 -9.77 42.27 0.93
CA ALA A 576 -9.10 41.09 0.39
C ALA A 576 -9.59 40.75 -1.02
N LEU A 577 -10.89 40.86 -1.28
CA LEU A 577 -11.45 40.64 -2.61
C LEU A 577 -10.94 41.68 -3.62
N ASP A 578 -10.90 42.96 -3.23
CA ASP A 578 -10.38 44.02 -4.10
C ASP A 578 -8.89 43.82 -4.41
N ALA A 579 -8.08 43.47 -3.41
CA ALA A 579 -6.67 43.16 -3.60
C ALA A 579 -6.46 41.96 -4.54
N ALA A 580 -7.25 40.89 -4.36
CA ALA A 580 -7.17 39.70 -5.20
C ALA A 580 -7.55 39.99 -6.67
N GLN A 581 -8.55 40.85 -6.90
CA GLN A 581 -8.94 41.27 -8.25
C GLN A 581 -7.91 42.18 -8.90
N ASN A 582 -7.34 43.12 -8.15
CA ASN A 582 -6.31 44.03 -8.65
C ASN A 582 -5.03 43.26 -9.02
N ALA A 583 -4.64 42.26 -8.22
CA ALA A 583 -3.48 41.42 -8.49
C ALA A 583 -3.71 40.44 -9.66
N TYR A 584 -4.97 40.07 -9.95
CA TYR A 584 -5.30 39.06 -10.95
C TYR A 584 -4.76 39.38 -12.34
N LEU A 585 -4.87 40.63 -12.82
CA LEU A 585 -4.42 40.99 -14.18
C LEU A 585 -2.92 40.78 -14.37
N LYS A 586 -2.12 41.13 -13.36
CA LYS A 586 -0.66 40.93 -13.39
C LYS A 586 -0.28 39.45 -13.22
N TRP A 587 -0.96 38.75 -12.31
CA TRP A 587 -0.66 37.34 -12.04
C TRP A 587 -1.03 36.43 -13.20
N SER A 588 -2.23 36.60 -13.76
CA SER A 588 -2.72 35.80 -14.89
C SER A 588 -1.86 35.97 -16.15
N ALA A 589 -1.25 37.14 -16.33
CA ALA A 589 -0.30 37.43 -17.42
C ALA A 589 1.10 36.78 -17.24
N THR A 590 1.44 36.32 -16.04
CA THR A 590 2.71 35.59 -15.79
C THR A 590 2.69 34.28 -16.57
N THR A 591 3.76 33.89 -17.24
CA THR A 591 3.72 32.72 -18.14
C THR A 591 3.50 31.40 -17.37
N PRO A 592 2.87 30.37 -17.99
CA PRO A 592 2.75 29.03 -17.40
C PRO A 592 4.07 28.47 -16.85
N GLN A 593 5.17 28.71 -17.58
CA GLN A 593 6.51 28.24 -17.19
C GLN A 593 7.04 28.95 -15.93
N GLU A 594 6.84 30.26 -15.82
CA GLU A 594 7.25 31.02 -14.62
C GLU A 594 6.45 30.58 -13.39
N ARG A 595 5.15 30.35 -13.54
CA ARG A 595 4.32 29.82 -12.44
C ARG A 595 4.74 28.40 -12.05
N ALA A 596 5.02 27.54 -13.03
CA ALA A 596 5.56 26.19 -12.78
C ALA A 596 6.91 26.23 -12.03
N ASN A 597 7.77 27.22 -12.30
CA ASN A 597 9.04 27.39 -11.59
C ASN A 597 8.85 27.82 -10.12
N LEU A 598 7.80 28.58 -9.80
CA LEU A 598 7.45 28.93 -8.41
C LEU A 598 7.04 27.68 -7.62
N LEU A 599 6.30 26.75 -8.23
CA LEU A 599 5.94 25.47 -7.60
C LEU A 599 7.16 24.62 -7.23
N ILE A 600 8.27 24.71 -7.97
CA ILE A 600 9.54 24.05 -7.60
C ILE A 600 10.06 24.62 -6.27
N LYS A 601 10.05 25.95 -6.12
CA LYS A 601 10.49 26.62 -4.89
C LYS A 601 9.56 26.28 -3.72
N ILE A 602 8.24 26.22 -3.96
CA ILE A 602 7.27 25.82 -2.94
C ILE A 602 7.51 24.37 -2.49
N ALA A 603 7.72 23.43 -3.41
CA ALA A 603 8.06 22.05 -3.09
C ALA A 603 9.34 21.93 -2.24
N GLN A 604 10.35 22.76 -2.52
CA GLN A 604 11.57 22.85 -1.73
C GLN A 604 11.32 23.44 -0.34
N GLY A 605 10.50 24.48 -0.24
CA GLY A 605 10.09 25.08 1.04
C GLY A 605 9.31 24.09 1.92
N LEU A 606 8.34 23.37 1.35
CA LEU A 606 7.59 22.32 2.06
C LEU A 606 8.52 21.24 2.64
N GLU A 607 9.53 20.82 1.88
CA GLU A 607 10.51 19.83 2.36
C GLU A 607 11.43 20.42 3.46
N LEU A 608 11.89 21.67 3.29
CA LEU A 608 12.73 22.37 4.27
C LEU A 608 12.02 22.56 5.62
N HIS A 609 10.72 22.82 5.56
CA HIS A 609 9.84 23.06 6.70
C HIS A 609 9.02 21.83 7.12
N ARG A 610 9.34 20.63 6.60
CA ARG A 610 8.63 19.38 6.93
C ARG A 610 8.47 19.16 8.44
N ALA A 611 9.55 19.39 9.20
CA ALA A 611 9.53 19.23 10.65
C ALA A 611 8.56 20.19 11.35
N ASP A 612 8.48 21.43 10.86
CA ASP A 612 7.61 22.46 11.42
C ASP A 612 6.14 22.19 11.07
N LEU A 613 5.86 21.77 9.84
CA LEU A 613 4.53 21.34 9.41
C LEU A 613 4.04 20.13 10.22
N ILE A 614 4.89 19.13 10.44
CA ILE A 614 4.58 17.98 11.30
C ILE A 614 4.25 18.43 12.72
N GLY A 615 5.10 19.28 13.31
CA GLY A 615 4.89 19.79 14.66
C GLY A 615 3.59 20.59 14.79
N ALA A 616 3.27 21.44 13.81
CA ALA A 616 2.01 22.18 13.75
C ALA A 616 0.80 21.25 13.66
N MET A 617 0.84 20.21 12.83
CA MET A 617 -0.25 19.24 12.71
C MET A 617 -0.45 18.38 13.97
N ILE A 618 0.64 18.03 14.66
CA ILE A 618 0.53 17.33 15.95
C ILE A 618 -0.15 18.22 16.99
N ALA A 619 0.21 19.52 17.04
CA ALA A 619 -0.33 20.46 18.02
C ALA A 619 -1.78 20.85 17.74
N ASP A 620 -2.06 21.31 16.51
CA ASP A 620 -3.32 21.95 16.14
C ASP A 620 -4.42 20.92 15.86
N THR A 621 -4.08 19.77 15.25
CA THR A 621 -5.07 18.78 14.79
C THR A 621 -4.90 17.39 15.40
N ALA A 622 -4.01 17.27 16.39
CA ALA A 622 -3.69 16.02 17.07
C ALA A 622 -3.32 14.85 16.14
N LYS A 623 -2.80 15.12 14.93
CA LYS A 623 -2.32 14.06 14.04
C LYS A 623 -1.16 13.31 14.66
N THR A 624 -1.08 11.99 14.44
CA THR A 624 0.13 11.24 14.78
C THR A 624 1.26 11.68 13.85
N LEU A 625 2.51 11.54 14.34
CA LEU A 625 3.69 11.95 13.57
C LEU A 625 3.78 11.25 12.20
N ILE A 626 3.38 9.97 12.10
CA ILE A 626 3.39 9.23 10.83
C ILE A 626 2.34 9.79 9.87
N GLU A 627 1.12 10.04 10.33
CA GLU A 627 0.05 10.59 9.47
C GLU A 627 0.42 12.00 8.98
N ALA A 628 1.06 12.81 9.83
CA ALA A 628 1.56 14.13 9.48
C ALA A 628 2.72 14.07 8.46
N ASP A 629 3.68 13.14 8.59
CA ASP A 629 4.80 13.01 7.64
C ASP A 629 4.32 12.65 6.22
N ILE A 630 3.37 11.73 6.12
CA ILE A 630 2.78 11.31 4.83
C ILE A 630 2.04 12.49 4.18
N GLU A 631 1.35 13.30 4.98
CA GLU A 631 0.64 14.48 4.47
C GLU A 631 1.59 15.54 3.90
N VAL A 632 2.77 15.75 4.50
CA VAL A 632 3.78 16.64 3.90
C VAL A 632 4.28 16.08 2.56
N SER A 633 4.48 14.76 2.45
CA SER A 633 4.84 14.14 1.17
C SER A 633 3.77 14.40 0.10
N GLU A 634 2.49 14.27 0.44
CA GLU A 634 1.37 14.54 -0.47
C GLU A 634 1.35 16.02 -0.93
N ALA A 635 1.58 16.97 -0.02
CA ALA A 635 1.67 18.39 -0.36
C ALA A 635 2.81 18.69 -1.36
N ILE A 636 3.98 18.08 -1.15
CA ILE A 636 5.13 18.23 -2.05
C ILE A 636 4.84 17.57 -3.41
N ASP A 637 4.14 16.44 -3.41
CA ASP A 637 3.74 15.74 -4.62
C ASP A 637 2.75 16.58 -5.44
N PHE A 638 1.77 17.25 -4.84
CA PHE A 638 0.89 18.17 -5.57
C PHE A 638 1.69 19.27 -6.28
N ALA A 639 2.66 19.88 -5.60
CA ALA A 639 3.49 20.95 -6.18
C ALA A 639 4.31 20.43 -7.37
N ASN A 640 4.91 19.24 -7.20
CA ASN A 640 5.70 18.62 -8.25
C ASN A 640 4.85 18.08 -9.40
N TYR A 641 3.65 17.57 -9.15
CA TYR A 641 2.79 17.00 -10.17
C TYR A 641 2.14 18.09 -11.03
N TYR A 642 1.51 19.08 -10.40
CA TYR A 642 0.76 20.11 -11.11
C TYR A 642 1.62 20.99 -12.00
N ARG A 643 2.91 21.21 -11.67
CA ARG A 643 3.81 21.94 -12.56
C ARG A 643 4.08 21.23 -13.88
N PHE A 644 4.10 19.90 -13.90
CA PHE A 644 4.23 19.12 -15.14
C PHE A 644 2.89 19.03 -15.86
N ASN A 645 1.83 18.72 -15.12
CA ASN A 645 0.50 18.57 -15.68
C ASN A 645 -0.02 19.86 -16.35
N LEU A 646 0.30 21.05 -15.81
CA LEU A 646 -0.03 22.31 -16.49
C LEU A 646 0.59 22.38 -17.89
N LEU A 647 1.87 22.05 -18.01
CA LEU A 647 2.60 22.14 -19.27
C LEU A 647 2.05 21.14 -20.31
N GLU A 648 1.62 19.96 -19.87
CA GLU A 648 0.93 18.99 -20.73
C GLU A 648 -0.33 19.57 -21.37
N TRP A 649 -1.14 20.31 -20.59
CA TRP A 649 -2.35 20.95 -21.11
C TRP A 649 -2.09 22.09 -22.08
N MET A 650 -0.98 22.81 -21.91
CA MET A 650 -0.61 23.92 -22.79
C MET A 650 -0.22 23.47 -24.21
N TYR A 651 -0.01 22.17 -24.44
CA TYR A 651 0.22 21.62 -25.79
C TYR A 651 -1.05 21.55 -26.66
N LEU A 652 -2.26 21.72 -26.10
CA LEU A 652 -3.48 21.79 -26.90
C LEU A 652 -3.62 23.18 -27.56
N GLU A 653 -2.95 23.35 -28.71
CA GLU A 653 -2.85 24.63 -29.42
C GLU A 653 -4.18 25.13 -30.03
N ASP A 654 -5.14 24.22 -30.21
CA ASP A 654 -6.48 24.50 -30.71
C ASP A 654 -7.43 25.07 -29.64
N VAL A 655 -7.01 25.05 -28.37
CA VAL A 655 -7.75 25.55 -27.21
C VAL A 655 -7.10 26.84 -26.68
N LYS A 656 -7.93 27.84 -26.38
CA LYS A 656 -7.51 29.01 -25.60
C LYS A 656 -7.79 28.77 -24.13
N TRP A 657 -6.76 28.91 -23.29
CA TRP A 657 -6.83 28.75 -21.84
C TRP A 657 -6.81 30.11 -21.14
N CYS A 658 -7.73 30.32 -20.21
CA CYS A 658 -7.77 31.50 -19.36
C CYS A 658 -7.97 31.09 -17.90
N ALA A 659 -7.37 31.82 -16.97
CA ALA A 659 -7.68 31.67 -15.54
C ALA A 659 -9.14 32.09 -15.27
N LYS A 660 -9.71 31.63 -14.15
CA LYS A 660 -11.07 31.97 -13.73
C LYS A 660 -11.16 33.32 -13.03
N GLY A 661 -10.15 33.70 -12.26
CA GLY A 661 -10.15 34.92 -11.44
C GLY A 661 -9.77 34.65 -9.99
N VAL A 662 -10.61 35.12 -9.05
CA VAL A 662 -10.41 34.92 -7.61
C VAL A 662 -10.99 33.56 -7.18
N VAL A 663 -10.18 32.74 -6.53
CA VAL A 663 -10.57 31.41 -6.03
C VAL A 663 -10.45 31.38 -4.51
N VAL A 664 -11.55 30.99 -3.85
CA VAL A 664 -11.53 30.74 -2.40
C VAL A 664 -11.17 29.27 -2.16
N ILE A 665 -10.14 29.03 -1.35
CA ILE A 665 -9.75 27.68 -0.89
C ILE A 665 -10.21 27.54 0.56
N ALA A 666 -11.16 26.63 0.79
CA ALA A 666 -11.73 26.30 2.09
C ALA A 666 -11.37 24.83 2.45
N PRO A 667 -10.15 24.57 2.96
CA PRO A 667 -9.69 23.22 3.29
C PRO A 667 -10.27 22.73 4.63
N PRO A 668 -10.25 21.41 4.88
CA PRO A 668 -10.72 20.81 6.12
C PRO A 668 -9.60 20.75 7.16
N TRP A 669 -9.97 20.53 8.42
CA TRP A 669 -9.01 20.32 9.52
C TRP A 669 -8.34 18.94 9.51
N ASN A 670 -8.93 17.93 8.86
CA ASN A 670 -8.45 16.55 8.94
C ASN A 670 -7.30 16.22 7.99
N PHE A 671 -7.04 17.06 6.98
CA PHE A 671 -5.82 17.10 6.16
C PHE A 671 -5.46 18.57 5.91
N PRO A 672 -5.01 19.26 6.97
CA PRO A 672 -4.85 20.71 6.98
C PRO A 672 -3.66 21.23 6.18
N CYS A 673 -2.73 20.35 5.80
CA CYS A 673 -1.54 20.66 5.02
C CYS A 673 -1.74 20.26 3.55
N SER A 674 -2.03 18.99 3.25
CA SER A 674 -2.00 18.52 1.85
C SER A 674 -3.18 19.00 1.03
N ILE A 675 -4.41 18.99 1.57
CA ILE A 675 -5.60 19.45 0.85
C ILE A 675 -5.56 20.97 0.67
N ALA A 676 -5.14 21.71 1.70
CA ALA A 676 -4.90 23.14 1.60
C ALA A 676 -3.86 23.46 0.52
N ALA A 677 -2.70 22.81 0.57
CA ALA A 677 -1.64 22.99 -0.42
C ALA A 677 -2.12 22.65 -1.83
N GLY A 678 -2.77 21.49 -2.02
CA GLY A 678 -3.28 21.03 -3.32
C GLY A 678 -4.23 22.04 -3.98
N GLY A 679 -5.18 22.59 -3.22
CA GLY A 679 -6.11 23.61 -3.70
C GLY A 679 -5.41 24.92 -4.09
N ILE A 680 -4.52 25.42 -3.22
CA ILE A 680 -3.75 26.66 -3.48
C ILE A 680 -2.86 26.48 -4.72
N LEU A 681 -2.11 25.38 -4.80
CA LEU A 681 -1.20 25.07 -5.90
C LEU A 681 -1.94 24.99 -7.23
N ALA A 682 -3.07 24.29 -7.27
CA ALA A 682 -3.89 24.14 -8.48
C ALA A 682 -4.45 25.49 -8.97
N ALA A 683 -4.91 26.36 -8.06
CA ALA A 683 -5.39 27.68 -8.39
C ALA A 683 -4.25 28.61 -8.89
N LEU A 684 -3.13 28.65 -8.16
CA LEU A 684 -2.00 29.51 -8.50
C LEU A 684 -1.35 29.12 -9.84
N VAL A 685 -1.10 27.83 -10.07
CA VAL A 685 -0.42 27.36 -11.29
C VAL A 685 -1.24 27.64 -12.54
N THR A 686 -2.57 27.66 -12.41
CA THR A 686 -3.50 27.98 -13.50
C THR A 686 -3.75 29.49 -13.67
N GLY A 687 -3.10 30.34 -12.88
CA GLY A 687 -3.11 31.80 -13.03
C GLY A 687 -4.19 32.53 -12.23
N ASN A 688 -4.81 31.86 -11.26
CA ASN A 688 -5.82 32.46 -10.38
C ASN A 688 -5.17 33.10 -9.14
N THR A 689 -5.82 34.12 -8.58
CA THR A 689 -5.52 34.64 -7.23
C THR A 689 -6.32 33.88 -6.18
N VAL A 690 -5.81 33.80 -4.96
CA VAL A 690 -6.29 32.89 -3.92
C VAL A 690 -6.61 33.64 -2.63
N ILE A 691 -7.78 33.36 -2.08
CA ILE A 691 -8.13 33.64 -0.69
C ILE A 691 -8.16 32.30 0.06
N LEU A 692 -7.23 32.09 0.99
CA LEU A 692 -7.23 30.93 1.86
C LEU A 692 -8.08 31.22 3.10
N LYS A 693 -9.21 30.51 3.23
CA LYS A 693 -10.06 30.50 4.43
C LYS A 693 -9.91 29.14 5.14
N PRO A 694 -8.98 28.98 6.07
CA PRO A 694 -8.77 27.69 6.75
C PRO A 694 -9.95 27.32 7.67
N ALA A 695 -10.09 26.02 7.96
CA ALA A 695 -10.89 25.56 9.08
C ALA A 695 -10.32 26.12 10.40
N VAL A 696 -11.20 26.50 11.33
CA VAL A 696 -10.80 27.17 12.58
C VAL A 696 -9.95 26.27 13.48
N GLU A 697 -10.04 24.95 13.31
CA GLU A 697 -9.26 23.97 14.07
C GLU A 697 -7.86 23.71 13.48
N SER A 698 -7.50 24.35 12.36
CA SER A 698 -6.23 24.11 11.67
C SER A 698 -5.54 25.38 11.18
N VAL A 699 -5.81 26.50 11.86
CA VAL A 699 -5.33 27.83 11.46
C VAL A 699 -3.80 27.91 11.52
N LEU A 700 -3.16 27.32 12.53
CA LEU A 700 -1.70 27.36 12.68
C LEU A 700 -1.00 26.59 11.56
N VAL A 701 -1.54 25.44 11.15
CA VAL A 701 -0.97 24.67 10.03
C VAL A 701 -1.07 25.48 8.73
N CYS A 702 -2.24 26.04 8.43
CA CYS A 702 -2.45 26.84 7.23
C CYS A 702 -1.65 28.15 7.24
N TRP A 703 -1.39 28.72 8.42
CA TRP A 703 -0.51 29.88 8.58
C TRP A 703 0.92 29.54 8.17
N HIS A 704 1.49 28.46 8.71
CA HIS A 704 2.82 27.98 8.31
C HIS A 704 2.89 27.66 6.80
N LEU A 705 1.82 27.10 6.24
CA LEU A 705 1.72 26.84 4.82
C LEU A 705 1.76 28.15 4.00
N ALA A 706 0.97 29.16 4.35
CA ALA A 706 0.95 30.44 3.65
C ALA A 706 2.32 31.13 3.66
N GLN A 707 3.03 31.08 4.80
CA GLN A 707 4.40 31.59 4.93
C GLN A 707 5.36 30.95 3.92
N ILE A 708 5.32 29.61 3.78
CA ILE A 708 6.16 28.88 2.82
C ILE A 708 5.91 29.36 1.38
N PHE A 709 4.65 29.61 1.02
CA PHE A 709 4.30 30.09 -0.33
C PHE A 709 4.82 31.51 -0.57
N TRP A 710 4.70 32.40 0.43
CA TRP A 710 5.23 33.76 0.33
C TRP A 710 6.76 33.79 0.25
N GLU A 711 7.44 32.99 1.08
CA GLU A 711 8.91 32.84 1.03
C GLU A 711 9.40 32.28 -0.31
N ALA A 712 8.61 31.40 -0.95
CA ALA A 712 8.90 30.88 -2.28
C ALA A 712 8.73 31.92 -3.42
N GLY A 713 8.14 33.09 -3.12
CA GLY A 713 7.99 34.22 -4.04
C GLY A 713 6.56 34.49 -4.52
N ILE A 714 5.54 33.89 -3.92
CA ILE A 714 4.14 34.28 -4.17
C ILE A 714 3.85 35.60 -3.43
N SER A 715 3.33 36.60 -4.13
CA SER A 715 2.94 37.87 -3.49
C SER A 715 1.76 37.67 -2.52
N GLN A 716 1.72 38.41 -1.41
CA GLN A 716 0.61 38.35 -0.46
C GLN A 716 -0.68 38.95 -1.04
N GLN A 717 -0.61 39.72 -2.14
CA GLN A 717 -1.79 40.15 -2.90
C GLN A 717 -2.35 39.04 -3.80
N VAL A 718 -1.52 38.04 -4.15
CA VAL A 718 -1.92 36.88 -4.97
C VAL A 718 -2.42 35.73 -4.11
N LEU A 719 -1.82 35.51 -2.93
CA LEU A 719 -2.28 34.55 -1.93
C LEU A 719 -2.50 35.27 -0.60
N GLN A 720 -3.78 35.41 -0.22
CA GLN A 720 -4.19 36.07 1.02
C GLN A 720 -4.64 35.06 2.07
N PHE A 721 -4.39 35.37 3.34
CA PHE A 721 -4.73 34.53 4.49
C PHE A 721 -5.85 35.19 5.29
N VAL A 722 -7.08 34.67 5.14
CA VAL A 722 -8.30 35.31 5.65
C VAL A 722 -9.08 34.30 6.49
N VAL A 723 -8.92 34.39 7.82
CA VAL A 723 -9.72 33.61 8.77
C VAL A 723 -10.96 34.41 9.14
N CYS A 724 -12.14 33.85 8.98
CA CYS A 724 -13.40 34.52 9.33
C CYS A 724 -14.41 33.54 9.91
N GLU A 725 -15.33 34.05 10.72
CA GLU A 725 -16.49 33.29 11.18
C GLU A 725 -17.32 32.80 9.99
N ASP A 726 -17.96 31.65 10.14
CA ASP A 726 -18.78 31.08 9.06
C ASP A 726 -19.99 31.97 8.74
N GLU A 727 -20.61 32.56 9.77
CA GLU A 727 -21.72 33.50 9.66
C GLU A 727 -21.46 34.74 10.53
N PRO A 728 -21.81 35.96 10.07
CA PRO A 728 -22.33 36.27 8.74
C PRO A 728 -21.24 36.43 7.66
N VAL A 729 -19.97 36.57 8.06
CA VAL A 729 -18.87 37.01 7.17
C VAL A 729 -18.49 35.94 6.13
N GLY A 730 -18.35 34.68 6.54
CA GLY A 730 -18.03 33.58 5.64
C GLY A 730 -19.08 33.38 4.55
N SER A 731 -20.36 33.38 4.92
CA SER A 731 -21.47 33.30 3.95
C SER A 731 -21.52 34.49 3.00
N ALA A 732 -21.20 35.70 3.45
CA ALA A 732 -21.07 36.86 2.57
C ALA A 732 -19.93 36.70 1.55
N LEU A 733 -18.77 36.19 1.97
CA LEU A 733 -17.64 35.88 1.08
C LEU A 733 -18.05 34.92 -0.05
N ILE A 734 -18.79 33.85 0.28
CA ILE A 734 -19.24 32.86 -0.73
C ILE A 734 -20.27 33.45 -1.70
N GLN A 735 -21.13 34.36 -1.23
CA GLN A 735 -22.13 35.03 -2.07
C GLN A 735 -21.53 36.09 -3.00
N ASP A 736 -20.36 36.63 -2.66
CA ASP A 736 -19.78 37.75 -3.40
C ASP A 736 -19.46 37.40 -4.86
N SER A 737 -19.95 38.25 -5.78
CA SER A 737 -19.79 38.05 -7.23
C SER A 737 -18.33 38.10 -7.71
N ARG A 738 -17.43 38.72 -6.94
CA ARG A 738 -15.99 38.81 -7.21
C ARG A 738 -15.29 37.46 -7.04
N VAL A 739 -15.87 36.53 -6.28
CA VAL A 739 -15.40 35.14 -6.18
C VAL A 739 -15.84 34.36 -7.43
N ASN A 740 -14.87 33.82 -8.17
CA ASN A 740 -15.12 33.11 -9.42
C ASN A 740 -15.24 31.59 -9.23
N ALA A 741 -14.60 31.03 -8.21
CA ALA A 741 -14.77 29.62 -7.84
C ALA A 741 -14.46 29.40 -6.35
N VAL A 742 -15.02 28.33 -5.80
CA VAL A 742 -14.75 27.88 -4.43
C VAL A 742 -14.30 26.43 -4.49
N VAL A 743 -13.17 26.13 -3.86
CA VAL A 743 -12.74 24.76 -3.58
C VAL A 743 -13.05 24.46 -2.13
N LEU A 744 -13.97 23.53 -1.91
CA LEU A 744 -14.38 23.07 -0.60
C LEU A 744 -13.93 21.62 -0.42
N THR A 745 -13.31 21.32 0.71
CA THR A 745 -13.31 19.95 1.20
C THR A 745 -13.90 19.91 2.58
N GLY A 746 -15.00 19.17 2.77
CA GLY A 746 -15.75 19.22 4.03
C GLY A 746 -17.05 18.43 4.00
N ALA A 747 -18.00 18.83 4.83
CA ALA A 747 -19.28 18.13 4.95
C ALA A 747 -20.17 18.32 3.70
N THR A 748 -20.94 17.29 3.35
CA THR A 748 -21.96 17.33 2.28
C THR A 748 -22.95 18.49 2.49
N GLU A 749 -23.35 18.74 3.74
CA GLU A 749 -24.29 19.82 4.05
C GLU A 749 -23.71 21.22 3.82
N THR A 750 -22.39 21.41 3.98
CA THR A 750 -21.71 22.67 3.66
C THR A 750 -21.70 22.92 2.16
N ALA A 751 -21.44 21.89 1.35
CA ALA A 751 -21.50 22.00 -0.11
C ALA A 751 -22.91 22.39 -0.59
N LYS A 752 -23.94 21.75 -0.04
CA LYS A 752 -25.36 22.07 -0.31
C LYS A 752 -25.72 23.48 0.16
N LEU A 753 -25.20 23.92 1.30
CA LEU A 753 -25.37 25.29 1.78
C LEU A 753 -24.77 26.29 0.78
N PHE A 754 -23.52 26.12 0.34
CA PHE A 754 -22.87 27.04 -0.60
C PHE A 754 -23.63 27.17 -1.91
N LEU A 755 -24.15 26.07 -2.46
CA LEU A 755 -24.99 26.11 -3.66
C LEU A 755 -26.30 26.88 -3.42
N ARG A 756 -26.95 26.72 -2.26
CA ARG A 756 -28.15 27.49 -1.90
C ARG A 756 -27.88 28.98 -1.69
N LEU A 757 -26.73 29.32 -1.11
CA LEU A 757 -26.31 30.72 -0.94
C LEU A 757 -26.08 31.40 -2.30
N ARG A 758 -25.50 30.68 -3.28
CA ARG A 758 -25.26 31.20 -4.63
C ARG A 758 -25.45 30.11 -5.69
N ALA A 759 -26.60 30.15 -6.36
CA ALA A 759 -27.01 29.14 -7.33
C ALA A 759 -26.08 29.00 -8.55
N ASN A 760 -25.36 30.06 -8.91
CA ASN A 760 -24.41 30.07 -10.03
C ASN A 760 -22.95 29.89 -9.59
N LEU A 761 -22.70 29.46 -8.35
CA LEU A 761 -21.36 29.23 -7.82
C LEU A 761 -20.66 28.09 -8.58
N ASP A 762 -19.43 28.36 -9.04
CA ASP A 762 -18.54 27.31 -9.54
C ASP A 762 -17.86 26.63 -8.34
N LEU A 763 -18.56 25.65 -7.79
CA LEU A 763 -18.13 24.89 -6.62
C LEU A 763 -17.41 23.62 -7.05
N MET A 764 -16.19 23.44 -6.56
CA MET A 764 -15.45 22.18 -6.58
C MET A 764 -15.46 21.65 -5.16
N ALA A 765 -16.38 20.74 -4.83
CA ALA A 765 -16.47 20.19 -3.48
C ALA A 765 -16.16 18.70 -3.47
N GLU A 766 -15.12 18.32 -2.74
CA GLU A 766 -14.92 16.94 -2.30
C GLU A 766 -15.51 16.81 -0.90
N THR A 767 -16.39 15.84 -0.69
CA THR A 767 -17.13 15.71 0.57
C THR A 767 -16.98 14.31 1.14
N GLY A 768 -17.75 14.04 2.18
CA GLY A 768 -17.66 12.81 2.95
C GLY A 768 -17.90 11.51 2.18
N GLY A 769 -17.69 10.40 2.86
CA GLY A 769 -17.85 9.06 2.32
C GLY A 769 -18.41 8.10 3.36
N LYS A 770 -19.34 7.23 2.91
CA LYS A 770 -19.72 6.03 3.65
C LYS A 770 -19.03 4.81 3.07
N ASN A 771 -17.72 4.77 3.21
CA ASN A 771 -16.87 3.82 2.50
C ASN A 771 -17.01 2.41 3.06
N THR A 772 -16.93 1.44 2.16
CA THR A 772 -17.17 0.04 2.49
C THR A 772 -16.09 -0.89 1.94
N MET A 773 -15.80 -1.97 2.68
CA MET A 773 -14.91 -3.05 2.26
C MET A 773 -15.68 -4.35 2.17
N ILE A 774 -15.63 -5.05 1.03
CA ILE A 774 -16.11 -6.43 0.93
C ILE A 774 -15.00 -7.39 1.32
N ILE A 775 -15.30 -8.38 2.16
CA ILE A 775 -14.40 -9.50 2.47
C ILE A 775 -15.10 -10.81 2.08
N THR A 776 -14.60 -11.45 1.01
CA THR A 776 -15.18 -12.68 0.46
C THR A 776 -14.56 -13.92 1.09
N SER A 777 -15.25 -15.06 0.98
CA SER A 777 -14.77 -16.39 1.38
C SER A 777 -13.41 -16.79 0.76
N MET A 778 -13.01 -16.11 -0.32
CA MET A 778 -11.76 -16.32 -1.03
C MET A 778 -10.64 -15.35 -0.63
N ALA A 779 -10.86 -14.51 0.38
CA ALA A 779 -9.88 -13.56 0.89
C ALA A 779 -8.71 -14.23 1.62
N ASP A 780 -7.57 -13.53 1.63
CA ASP A 780 -6.54 -13.71 2.66
C ASP A 780 -7.00 -13.00 3.94
N ARG A 781 -7.47 -13.77 4.93
CA ARG A 781 -8.17 -13.25 6.12
C ARG A 781 -7.27 -12.36 6.98
N ASP A 782 -6.02 -12.76 7.16
CA ASP A 782 -5.04 -12.00 7.94
C ASP A 782 -4.76 -10.63 7.30
N LEU A 783 -4.54 -10.60 5.97
CA LEU A 783 -4.35 -9.35 5.24
C LEU A 783 -5.63 -8.49 5.27
N ALA A 784 -6.81 -9.12 5.10
CA ALA A 784 -8.09 -8.41 5.15
C ALA A 784 -8.33 -7.74 6.50
N ILE A 785 -8.06 -8.42 7.63
CA ILE A 785 -8.18 -7.83 8.97
C ILE A 785 -7.19 -6.67 9.14
N LYS A 786 -5.92 -6.88 8.77
CA LYS A 786 -4.89 -5.84 8.86
C LYS A 786 -5.30 -4.57 8.10
N ASP A 787 -5.73 -4.73 6.85
CA ASP A 787 -6.09 -3.61 5.99
C ASP A 787 -7.42 -2.96 6.40
N LEU A 788 -8.39 -3.75 6.89
CA LEU A 788 -9.64 -3.25 7.46
C LEU A 788 -9.39 -2.38 8.69
N VAL A 789 -8.61 -2.88 9.65
CA VAL A 789 -8.29 -2.17 10.91
C VAL A 789 -7.55 -0.87 10.61
N GLN A 790 -6.56 -0.90 9.73
CA GLN A 790 -5.85 0.32 9.33
C GLN A 790 -6.77 1.32 8.62
N SER A 791 -7.64 0.84 7.72
CA SER A 791 -8.55 1.70 6.96
C SER A 791 -9.66 2.30 7.84
N ALA A 792 -10.09 1.60 8.89
CA ALA A 792 -11.16 2.06 9.79
C ALA A 792 -10.66 3.04 10.85
N PHE A 793 -9.48 2.81 11.44
CA PHE A 793 -9.08 3.49 12.68
C PHE A 793 -7.83 4.37 12.58
N SER A 794 -7.13 4.37 11.44
CA SER A 794 -6.05 5.34 11.23
C SER A 794 -6.59 6.78 11.31
N HIS A 795 -5.84 7.67 11.95
CA HIS A 795 -6.30 9.01 12.30
C HIS A 795 -7.63 9.05 13.09
N ALA A 796 -7.89 8.02 13.92
CA ALA A 796 -9.14 7.82 14.64
C ALA A 796 -10.39 7.78 13.75
N GLY A 797 -10.25 7.30 12.50
CA GLY A 797 -11.35 7.24 11.54
C GLY A 797 -11.78 8.60 10.97
N GLN A 798 -11.04 9.69 11.26
CA GLN A 798 -11.32 11.05 10.78
C GLN A 798 -10.78 11.27 9.36
N LYS A 799 -11.02 10.32 8.46
CA LYS A 799 -10.67 10.41 7.04
C LYS A 799 -11.94 10.28 6.23
N CYS A 800 -12.11 11.13 5.21
CA CYS A 800 -13.19 10.96 4.24
C CYS A 800 -13.13 9.58 3.56
N SER A 801 -11.96 8.95 3.47
CA SER A 801 -11.72 7.60 2.94
C SER A 801 -11.78 6.46 3.98
N ALA A 802 -12.05 6.76 5.26
CA ALA A 802 -12.05 5.74 6.31
C ALA A 802 -13.12 4.66 6.04
N CYS A 803 -12.75 3.40 6.28
CA CYS A 803 -13.67 2.26 6.14
C CYS A 803 -14.69 2.29 7.28
N SER A 804 -15.93 2.65 6.97
CA SER A 804 -17.02 2.73 7.95
C SER A 804 -17.84 1.45 8.03
N LEU A 805 -17.88 0.65 6.96
CA LEU A 805 -18.59 -0.62 6.92
C LEU A 805 -17.73 -1.73 6.31
N ALA A 806 -17.70 -2.90 6.94
CA ALA A 806 -17.17 -4.12 6.34
C ALA A 806 -18.33 -5.05 6.01
N ILE A 807 -18.53 -5.34 4.74
CA ILE A 807 -19.54 -6.27 4.25
C ILE A 807 -18.85 -7.62 4.08
N VAL A 808 -19.17 -8.56 4.95
CA VAL A 808 -18.44 -9.82 5.09
C VAL A 808 -19.36 -10.97 4.71
N GLU A 809 -18.91 -11.85 3.83
CA GLU A 809 -19.66 -13.06 3.48
C GLU A 809 -19.91 -13.93 4.72
N ALA A 810 -21.07 -14.58 4.77
CA ALA A 810 -21.56 -15.40 5.86
C ALA A 810 -20.51 -16.36 6.42
N GLU A 811 -19.76 -17.05 5.55
CA GLU A 811 -18.73 -18.00 5.96
C GLU A 811 -17.66 -17.37 6.87
N ILE A 812 -17.28 -16.13 6.60
CA ILE A 812 -16.27 -15.40 7.38
C ILE A 812 -16.94 -14.64 8.51
N TYR A 813 -18.07 -14.00 8.25
CA TYR A 813 -18.80 -13.25 9.26
C TYR A 813 -19.20 -14.14 10.42
N ASP A 814 -19.67 -15.37 10.19
CA ASP A 814 -20.09 -16.32 11.22
C ASP A 814 -18.92 -17.11 11.84
N ASN A 815 -17.70 -16.91 11.34
CA ASN A 815 -16.51 -17.57 11.86
C ASN A 815 -16.03 -16.89 13.16
N LEU A 816 -16.13 -17.60 14.29
CA LEU A 816 -15.69 -17.11 15.61
C LEU A 816 -14.22 -16.71 15.65
N HIS A 817 -13.37 -17.46 14.94
CA HIS A 817 -11.94 -17.20 14.93
C HIS A 817 -11.61 -15.87 14.21
N PHE A 818 -12.24 -15.62 13.05
CA PHE A 818 -12.13 -14.33 12.36
C PHE A 818 -12.58 -13.16 13.26
N ARG A 819 -13.73 -13.30 13.95
CA ARG A 819 -14.21 -12.27 14.88
C ARG A 819 -13.24 -12.02 16.04
N GLN A 820 -12.68 -13.08 16.63
CA GLN A 820 -11.73 -12.97 17.74
C GLN A 820 -10.43 -12.28 17.28
N GLN A 821 -9.90 -12.65 16.11
CA GLN A 821 -8.68 -12.05 15.58
C GLN A 821 -8.90 -10.57 15.22
N LEU A 822 -10.05 -10.21 14.63
CA LEU A 822 -10.42 -8.82 14.37
C LEU A 822 -10.56 -8.03 15.68
N LYS A 823 -11.21 -8.60 16.68
CA LYS A 823 -11.34 -8.01 18.02
C LYS A 823 -9.99 -7.75 18.67
N ASP A 824 -9.13 -8.76 18.75
CA ASP A 824 -7.79 -8.67 19.35
C ASP A 824 -6.93 -7.62 18.64
N SER A 825 -6.99 -7.58 17.30
CA SER A 825 -6.28 -6.58 16.49
C SER A 825 -6.66 -5.14 16.86
N VAL A 826 -7.95 -4.90 17.14
CA VAL A 826 -8.47 -3.57 17.48
C VAL A 826 -8.23 -3.22 18.94
N GLU A 827 -8.47 -4.14 19.87
CA GLU A 827 -8.23 -3.93 21.32
C GLU A 827 -6.74 -3.72 21.63
N SER A 828 -5.86 -4.18 20.75
CA SER A 828 -4.41 -4.02 20.87
C SER A 828 -3.88 -2.66 20.43
N LEU A 829 -4.70 -1.81 19.80
CA LEU A 829 -4.25 -0.50 19.32
C LEU A 829 -3.92 0.45 20.47
N SER A 830 -2.72 1.03 20.44
CA SER A 830 -2.31 2.08 21.38
C SER A 830 -3.11 3.36 21.14
N ILE A 831 -3.96 3.72 22.09
CA ILE A 831 -4.78 4.94 22.06
C ILE A 831 -4.11 6.01 22.95
N GLY A 832 -4.01 7.24 22.46
CA GLY A 832 -3.45 8.33 23.25
C GLY A 832 -3.08 9.57 22.45
N SER A 833 -2.59 10.59 23.16
CA SER A 833 -2.07 11.80 22.54
C SER A 833 -0.94 11.50 21.55
N PRO A 834 -0.89 12.17 20.38
CA PRO A 834 0.21 12.06 19.42
C PRO A 834 1.56 12.54 19.95
N TRP A 835 1.60 13.30 21.05
CA TRP A 835 2.83 13.65 21.76
C TRP A 835 3.54 12.41 22.36
N LYS A 836 2.84 11.28 22.46
CA LYS A 836 3.43 9.97 22.79
C LYS A 836 3.64 9.22 21.47
N LEU A 837 4.90 8.98 21.11
CA LEU A 837 5.28 8.33 19.85
C LEU A 837 4.72 6.91 19.67
N LYS A 838 4.20 6.28 20.73
CA LYS A 838 3.53 4.97 20.66
C LYS A 838 2.08 5.00 20.18
N SER A 839 1.44 6.17 20.20
CA SER A 839 0.00 6.32 19.91
C SER A 839 -0.29 6.03 18.44
N LYS A 840 -1.24 5.12 18.18
CA LYS A 840 -1.73 4.77 16.84
C LYS A 840 -3.12 5.38 16.57
N VAL A 841 -3.93 5.53 17.61
CA VAL A 841 -5.24 6.20 17.56
C VAL A 841 -5.15 7.49 18.38
N ASN A 842 -5.22 8.62 17.68
CA ASN A 842 -5.16 9.96 18.28
C ASN A 842 -6.54 10.44 18.79
N PRO A 843 -6.61 11.54 19.56
CA PRO A 843 -7.87 12.20 19.88
C PRO A 843 -8.65 12.62 18.63
N LEU A 844 -9.97 12.71 18.78
CA LEU A 844 -10.82 13.46 17.86
C LEU A 844 -10.43 14.94 17.85
N ILE A 845 -10.73 15.66 16.78
CA ILE A 845 -10.44 17.10 16.69
C ILE A 845 -11.19 17.93 17.74
N ARG A 846 -12.39 17.47 18.13
CA ARG A 846 -13.29 18.11 19.09
C ARG A 846 -14.19 17.05 19.72
N GLU A 847 -15.08 17.48 20.61
CA GLU A 847 -16.09 16.60 21.20
C GLU A 847 -16.96 15.93 20.12
N ALA A 848 -17.34 14.67 20.36
CA ALA A 848 -18.16 13.91 19.42
C ALA A 848 -19.51 14.62 19.20
N ASN A 849 -19.80 14.97 17.94
CA ASN A 849 -21.09 15.54 17.57
C ASN A 849 -22.23 14.51 17.82
N PRO A 850 -23.51 14.91 17.81
CA PRO A 850 -24.62 14.00 18.13
C PRO A 850 -24.67 12.72 17.29
N ASN A 851 -24.29 12.79 16.00
CA ASN A 851 -24.27 11.62 15.13
C ASN A 851 -23.15 10.65 15.52
N LEU A 852 -21.93 11.16 15.72
CA LEU A 852 -20.79 10.35 16.16
C LEU A 852 -21.03 9.79 17.56
N LEU A 853 -21.52 10.60 18.50
CA LEU A 853 -21.83 10.16 19.86
C LEU A 853 -22.86 9.03 19.87
N ARG A 854 -23.92 9.14 19.06
CA ARG A 854 -24.89 8.05 18.85
C ARG A 854 -24.19 6.80 18.30
N GLY A 855 -23.33 6.96 17.29
CA GLY A 855 -22.54 5.89 16.71
C GLY A 855 -21.62 5.18 17.71
N LEU A 856 -21.02 5.93 18.64
CA LEU A 856 -20.09 5.43 19.67
C LEU A 856 -20.78 4.76 20.86
N THR A 857 -22.03 5.13 21.16
CA THR A 857 -22.66 4.78 22.45
C THR A 857 -23.94 3.95 22.32
N GLN A 858 -24.60 3.97 21.17
CA GLN A 858 -25.91 3.33 20.98
C GLN A 858 -25.85 2.21 19.94
N LEU A 859 -26.60 1.15 20.20
CA LEU A 859 -26.84 0.03 19.29
C LEU A 859 -28.29 0.08 18.79
N GLU A 860 -28.52 -0.29 17.54
CA GLU A 860 -29.88 -0.52 17.01
C GLU A 860 -30.33 -1.98 17.22
N GLU A 861 -31.60 -2.27 16.94
CA GLU A 861 -32.16 -3.61 17.13
C GLU A 861 -31.39 -4.67 16.32
N GLY A 862 -30.90 -5.70 17.01
CA GLY A 862 -30.09 -6.77 16.41
C GLY A 862 -28.60 -6.43 16.25
N GLU A 863 -28.16 -5.23 16.63
CA GLU A 863 -26.74 -4.89 16.73
C GLU A 863 -26.15 -5.32 18.08
N GLU A 864 -24.86 -5.69 18.07
CA GLU A 864 -24.08 -5.97 19.29
C GLU A 864 -22.68 -5.38 19.17
N TRP A 865 -22.00 -5.11 20.28
CA TRP A 865 -20.61 -4.68 20.28
C TRP A 865 -19.67 -5.89 20.20
N LEU A 866 -18.89 -6.00 19.12
CA LEU A 866 -17.69 -6.85 19.12
C LEU A 866 -16.57 -6.19 19.94
N VAL A 867 -16.41 -4.88 19.76
CA VAL A 867 -15.54 -4.01 20.57
C VAL A 867 -16.34 -2.76 20.92
N GLN A 868 -16.55 -2.50 22.21
CA GLN A 868 -17.28 -1.31 22.66
C GLN A 868 -16.32 -0.11 22.81
N PRO A 869 -16.59 1.04 22.18
CA PRO A 869 -15.85 2.27 22.41
C PRO A 869 -15.86 2.70 23.87
N LYS A 870 -14.75 3.27 24.33
CA LYS A 870 -14.60 3.86 25.65
C LYS A 870 -14.01 5.26 25.50
N GLN A 871 -14.68 6.24 26.08
CA GLN A 871 -14.15 7.59 26.23
C GLN A 871 -13.09 7.61 27.33
N ASP A 872 -12.00 8.32 27.12
CA ASP A 872 -11.02 8.57 28.16
C ASP A 872 -11.58 9.52 29.23
N SER A 873 -11.37 9.19 30.50
CA SER A 873 -11.89 9.98 31.63
C SER A 873 -11.24 11.35 31.79
N GLN A 874 -10.06 11.57 31.22
CA GLN A 874 -9.27 12.80 31.36
C GLN A 874 -9.27 13.64 30.07
N ASN A 875 -9.56 13.05 28.92
CA ASN A 875 -9.70 13.74 27.66
C ASN A 875 -11.02 13.34 26.95
N PRO A 876 -12.05 14.20 26.93
CA PRO A 876 -13.33 13.91 26.27
C PRO A 876 -13.23 13.69 24.75
N TYR A 877 -12.16 14.13 24.11
CA TYR A 877 -11.94 13.94 22.67
C TYR A 877 -11.28 12.59 22.36
N LEU A 878 -10.72 11.90 23.36
CA LEU A 878 -10.03 10.64 23.17
C LEU A 878 -10.99 9.45 23.37
N TRP A 879 -11.15 8.65 22.32
CA TRP A 879 -12.01 7.46 22.32
C TRP A 879 -11.24 6.23 21.84
N SER A 880 -11.49 5.08 22.47
CA SER A 880 -11.09 3.81 21.88
C SER A 880 -11.93 3.48 20.65
N PRO A 881 -11.38 2.72 19.68
CA PRO A 881 -12.16 2.18 18.58
C PRO A 881 -13.33 1.31 19.03
N GLY A 882 -14.35 1.21 18.18
CA GLY A 882 -15.42 0.23 18.33
C GLY A 882 -15.84 -0.43 17.04
N ILE A 883 -16.40 -1.63 17.21
CA ILE A 883 -16.91 -2.47 16.14
C ILE A 883 -18.31 -2.96 16.52
N LYS A 884 -19.29 -2.63 15.67
CA LYS A 884 -20.66 -3.16 15.75
C LYS A 884 -20.81 -4.38 14.87
N LEU A 885 -21.44 -5.43 15.38
CA LEU A 885 -21.96 -6.56 14.62
C LEU A 885 -23.45 -6.36 14.35
N GLY A 886 -23.98 -7.03 13.33
CA GLY A 886 -25.41 -7.07 13.05
C GLY A 886 -25.95 -5.83 12.34
N VAL A 887 -25.07 -4.95 11.82
CA VAL A 887 -25.49 -3.77 11.07
C VAL A 887 -26.17 -4.22 9.78
N LYS A 888 -27.35 -3.66 9.47
CA LYS A 888 -28.14 -4.00 8.27
C LYS A 888 -28.35 -2.76 7.39
N PRO A 889 -28.59 -2.95 6.07
CA PRO A 889 -29.08 -1.87 5.23
C PRO A 889 -30.33 -1.21 5.84
N GLY A 890 -30.33 0.13 5.91
CA GLY A 890 -31.39 0.90 6.56
C GLY A 890 -31.06 1.41 7.96
N ASN A 891 -30.18 0.73 8.71
CA ASN A 891 -29.72 1.18 10.03
C ASN A 891 -29.07 2.57 9.95
N PHE A 892 -29.13 3.33 11.04
CA PHE A 892 -28.43 4.62 11.20
C PHE A 892 -26.93 4.46 10.94
N THR A 893 -26.30 3.45 11.55
CA THR A 893 -24.87 3.17 11.33
C THR A 893 -24.55 2.89 9.85
N TYR A 894 -25.49 2.32 9.10
CA TYR A 894 -25.31 2.03 7.68
C TYR A 894 -25.38 3.28 6.79
N ASN A 895 -26.32 4.18 7.08
CA ASN A 895 -26.63 5.32 6.22
C ASN A 895 -25.88 6.62 6.59
N THR A 896 -25.41 6.76 7.82
CA THR A 896 -24.83 8.01 8.32
C THR A 896 -23.31 7.96 8.38
N GLU A 897 -22.64 8.96 7.80
CA GLU A 897 -21.22 9.20 7.99
C GLU A 897 -20.95 9.65 9.42
N LEU A 898 -20.14 8.90 10.17
CA LEU A 898 -19.86 9.15 11.59
C LEU A 898 -18.55 9.94 11.82
N PHE A 899 -17.59 9.84 10.89
CA PHE A 899 -16.31 10.55 10.93
C PHE A 899 -15.52 10.38 12.24
N GLY A 900 -15.46 9.14 12.74
CA GLY A 900 -14.77 8.78 13.97
C GLY A 900 -14.49 7.27 14.03
N PRO A 901 -13.97 6.74 15.15
CA PRO A 901 -13.38 5.40 15.19
C PRO A 901 -14.44 4.30 15.41
N VAL A 902 -15.43 4.21 14.52
CA VAL A 902 -16.55 3.24 14.56
C VAL A 902 -16.65 2.47 13.25
N LEU A 903 -16.58 1.15 13.34
CA LEU A 903 -16.77 0.23 12.21
C LEU A 903 -18.07 -0.58 12.38
N GLY A 904 -18.89 -0.66 11.33
CA GLY A 904 -20.03 -1.58 11.27
C GLY A 904 -19.72 -2.83 10.43
N LEU A 905 -19.98 -4.02 10.97
CA LEU A 905 -19.92 -5.28 10.23
C LEU A 905 -21.32 -5.66 9.74
N VAL A 906 -21.42 -5.82 8.42
CA VAL A 906 -22.63 -6.21 7.70
C VAL A 906 -22.44 -7.63 7.18
N ARG A 907 -23.39 -8.51 7.48
CA ARG A 907 -23.37 -9.90 6.99
C ARG A 907 -24.06 -9.98 5.63
N ALA A 908 -23.40 -10.57 4.63
CA ALA A 908 -23.99 -10.91 3.34
C ALA A 908 -23.97 -12.43 3.12
N GLU A 909 -25.02 -13.03 2.54
CA GLU A 909 -25.06 -14.47 2.30
C GLU A 909 -24.06 -14.92 1.23
N ASN A 910 -23.78 -14.05 0.26
CA ASN A 910 -22.84 -14.32 -0.82
C ASN A 910 -22.29 -13.02 -1.44
N PHE A 911 -21.31 -13.16 -2.32
CA PHE A 911 -20.66 -12.06 -3.04
C PHE A 911 -21.63 -11.14 -3.82
N ASP A 912 -22.66 -11.69 -4.50
CA ASP A 912 -23.59 -10.87 -5.29
C ASP A 912 -24.43 -9.95 -4.39
N GLU A 913 -24.91 -10.48 -3.26
CA GLU A 913 -25.60 -9.69 -2.24
C GLU A 913 -24.67 -8.64 -1.62
N ALA A 914 -23.43 -9.01 -1.31
CA ALA A 914 -22.44 -8.08 -0.75
C ALA A 914 -22.21 -6.87 -1.68
N LEU A 915 -22.08 -7.13 -2.98
CA LEU A 915 -21.91 -6.10 -4.01
C LEU A 915 -23.17 -5.24 -4.16
N HIS A 916 -24.37 -5.84 -4.06
CA HIS A 916 -25.61 -5.09 -4.07
C HIS A 916 -25.71 -4.14 -2.87
N MET A 917 -25.47 -4.64 -1.64
CA MET A 917 -25.45 -3.84 -0.42
C MET A 917 -24.45 -2.68 -0.53
N MET A 918 -23.21 -2.96 -0.94
CA MET A 918 -22.16 -1.94 -1.08
C MET A 918 -22.60 -0.70 -1.88
N ASN A 919 -23.32 -0.90 -2.99
CA ASN A 919 -23.80 0.19 -3.85
C ASN A 919 -25.05 0.92 -3.31
N GLN A 920 -25.72 0.41 -2.28
CA GLN A 920 -26.90 1.04 -1.66
C GLN A 920 -26.54 2.27 -0.81
N THR A 921 -25.27 2.48 -0.48
CA THR A 921 -24.86 3.70 0.23
C THR A 921 -25.09 4.93 -0.65
N GLY A 922 -25.48 6.06 -0.04
CA GLY A 922 -25.69 7.34 -0.76
C GLY A 922 -24.39 7.96 -1.30
N TYR A 923 -23.24 7.41 -0.93
CA TYR A 923 -21.91 7.93 -1.20
C TYR A 923 -21.13 7.04 -2.17
N GLY A 924 -20.05 7.56 -2.73
CA GLY A 924 -19.25 6.86 -3.74
C GLY A 924 -17.79 7.32 -3.75
N LEU A 925 -17.17 7.48 -2.58
CA LEU A 925 -15.78 7.94 -2.46
C LEU A 925 -14.78 6.80 -2.61
N THR A 926 -14.53 6.03 -1.54
CA THR A 926 -13.66 4.84 -1.58
C THR A 926 -14.45 3.54 -1.41
N ALA A 927 -13.97 2.48 -2.08
CA ALA A 927 -14.51 1.14 -1.99
C ALA A 927 -13.38 0.12 -2.04
N GLY A 928 -13.44 -0.90 -1.19
CA GLY A 928 -12.43 -1.96 -1.09
C GLY A 928 -13.00 -3.35 -1.28
N ILE A 929 -12.21 -4.28 -1.79
CA ILE A 929 -12.52 -5.72 -1.76
C ILE A 929 -11.27 -6.54 -1.43
N HIS A 930 -11.41 -7.50 -0.52
CA HIS A 930 -10.46 -8.58 -0.32
C HIS A 930 -11.02 -9.86 -0.92
N THR A 931 -10.34 -10.35 -1.97
CA THR A 931 -10.61 -11.63 -2.63
C THR A 931 -9.41 -12.03 -3.50
N LEU A 932 -9.09 -13.33 -3.50
CA LEU A 932 -8.11 -13.91 -4.42
C LEU A 932 -8.74 -14.47 -5.70
N ASP A 933 -10.07 -14.43 -5.85
CA ASP A 933 -10.77 -14.85 -7.07
C ASP A 933 -10.86 -13.68 -8.07
N GLU A 934 -10.08 -13.76 -9.14
CA GLU A 934 -10.06 -12.77 -10.23
C GLU A 934 -11.46 -12.54 -10.85
N ARG A 935 -12.36 -13.53 -10.80
CA ARG A 935 -13.74 -13.36 -11.32
C ARG A 935 -14.54 -12.40 -10.46
N GLU A 936 -14.41 -12.52 -9.13
CA GLU A 936 -15.01 -11.59 -8.17
C GLU A 936 -14.40 -10.19 -8.32
N GLN A 937 -13.07 -10.09 -8.47
CA GLN A 937 -12.37 -8.82 -8.71
C GLN A 937 -12.91 -8.10 -9.95
N ASN A 938 -13.03 -8.83 -11.06
CA ASN A 938 -13.53 -8.28 -12.33
C ASN A 938 -15.00 -7.86 -12.22
N GLN A 939 -15.85 -8.72 -11.65
CA GLN A 939 -17.27 -8.40 -11.48
C GLN A 939 -17.49 -7.22 -10.54
N TRP A 940 -16.76 -7.18 -9.41
CA TRP A 940 -16.79 -6.08 -8.45
C TRP A 940 -16.39 -4.78 -9.13
N PHE A 941 -15.24 -4.76 -9.83
CA PHE A 941 -14.77 -3.54 -10.47
C PHE A 941 -15.76 -3.07 -11.53
N GLN A 942 -16.36 -3.95 -12.34
CA GLN A 942 -17.34 -3.54 -13.36
C GLN A 942 -18.58 -2.86 -12.78
N LYS A 943 -19.05 -3.29 -11.61
CA LYS A 943 -20.34 -2.88 -11.03
C LYS A 943 -20.24 -1.86 -9.90
N ILE A 944 -19.08 -1.69 -9.27
CA ILE A 944 -18.91 -0.77 -8.15
C ILE A 944 -19.11 0.70 -8.55
N GLU A 945 -19.84 1.43 -7.73
CA GLU A 945 -20.11 2.86 -7.87
C GLU A 945 -19.31 3.70 -6.88
N ALA A 946 -17.98 3.68 -7.04
CA ALA A 946 -17.07 4.54 -6.28
C ALA A 946 -16.08 5.25 -7.21
N GLY A 947 -15.45 6.30 -6.71
CA GLY A 947 -14.38 7.02 -7.38
C GLY A 947 -13.01 6.35 -7.20
N ASN A 948 -12.69 5.87 -6.00
CA ASN A 948 -11.42 5.21 -5.68
C ASN A 948 -11.68 3.77 -5.25
N CYS A 949 -11.11 2.81 -5.98
CA CYS A 949 -11.32 1.37 -5.83
C CYS A 949 -10.02 0.68 -5.41
N TYR A 950 -10.08 -0.19 -4.41
CA TYR A 950 -8.92 -0.87 -3.84
C TYR A 950 -9.13 -2.39 -3.77
N ILE A 951 -8.17 -3.18 -4.25
CA ILE A 951 -8.24 -4.65 -4.22
C ILE A 951 -7.05 -5.21 -3.42
N ASN A 952 -7.36 -6.02 -2.39
CA ASN A 952 -6.39 -6.71 -1.52
C ASN A 952 -5.38 -5.77 -0.83
N ARG A 953 -5.83 -4.58 -0.45
CA ARG A 953 -5.03 -3.56 0.23
C ARG A 953 -5.91 -2.60 1.02
N THR A 954 -5.28 -1.77 1.85
CA THR A 954 -5.92 -0.60 2.48
C THR A 954 -6.61 0.33 1.47
N MET A 955 -7.68 0.99 1.91
CA MET A 955 -8.47 1.94 1.10
C MET A 955 -8.23 3.42 1.42
N THR A 956 -7.21 3.70 2.26
CA THR A 956 -6.81 5.06 2.67
C THR A 956 -5.38 5.35 2.21
N GLY A 957 -4.97 6.62 2.24
CA GLY A 957 -3.60 7.01 1.87
C GLY A 957 -3.38 6.96 0.37
N ALA A 958 -4.30 7.56 -0.38
CA ALA A 958 -4.14 7.78 -1.81
C ALA A 958 -2.89 8.62 -2.07
N ILE A 959 -2.13 8.28 -3.10
CA ILE A 959 -0.89 8.96 -3.49
C ILE A 959 -1.16 9.67 -4.81
N VAL A 960 -0.76 10.95 -4.91
CA VAL A 960 -0.85 11.78 -6.12
C VAL A 960 -0.30 11.01 -7.34
N GLU A 961 -0.95 11.16 -8.49
CA GLU A 961 -0.75 10.41 -9.75
C GLU A 961 -1.10 8.92 -9.67
N ARG A 962 -0.73 8.21 -8.60
CA ARG A 962 -0.98 6.77 -8.48
C ARG A 962 -2.46 6.46 -8.28
N GLN A 963 -3.10 7.13 -7.33
CA GLN A 963 -4.53 7.00 -7.07
C GLN A 963 -5.15 8.39 -6.98
N PRO A 964 -5.33 9.11 -8.10
CA PRO A 964 -6.04 10.39 -8.10
C PRO A 964 -7.31 10.31 -7.24
N PHE A 965 -7.50 11.28 -6.36
CA PHE A 965 -8.48 11.15 -5.30
C PHE A 965 -9.73 11.97 -5.59
N GLY A 966 -10.89 11.32 -5.50
CA GLY A 966 -12.19 12.00 -5.59
C GLY A 966 -13.34 11.04 -5.81
N GLY A 967 -14.54 11.44 -5.39
CA GLY A 967 -15.72 10.56 -5.33
C GLY A 967 -16.73 10.72 -6.48
N CYS A 968 -17.85 10.03 -6.33
CA CYS A 968 -19.08 10.28 -7.08
C CYS A 968 -20.29 10.26 -6.12
N LYS A 969 -21.51 10.42 -6.66
CA LYS A 969 -22.75 10.60 -5.85
C LYS A 969 -22.58 11.79 -4.89
N GLU A 970 -23.06 11.68 -3.65
CA GLU A 970 -22.98 12.73 -2.62
C GLU A 970 -21.55 12.98 -2.11
N SER A 971 -20.53 12.27 -2.60
CA SER A 971 -19.12 12.46 -2.20
C SER A 971 -18.40 13.54 -3.00
N SER A 972 -18.98 14.06 -4.08
CA SER A 972 -18.37 15.12 -4.88
C SER A 972 -19.47 16.04 -5.42
N PHE A 973 -19.22 17.35 -5.52
CA PHE A 973 -20.09 18.34 -6.17
C PHE A 973 -19.28 19.17 -7.17
N GLY A 974 -19.92 19.58 -8.27
CA GLY A 974 -19.26 20.24 -9.39
C GLY A 974 -18.85 19.28 -10.51
N LYS A 975 -17.77 19.61 -11.22
CA LYS A 975 -17.30 18.84 -12.40
C LYS A 975 -16.86 17.43 -12.00
N GLY A 976 -16.12 17.29 -10.89
CA GLY A 976 -15.76 16.01 -10.29
C GLY A 976 -14.46 15.40 -10.82
N SER A 977 -13.52 16.22 -11.31
CA SER A 977 -12.18 15.73 -11.63
C SER A 977 -11.38 15.49 -10.35
N LYS A 978 -10.56 14.45 -10.31
CA LYS A 978 -9.88 14.00 -9.09
C LYS A 978 -8.65 14.85 -8.77
N ALA A 979 -8.48 15.20 -7.49
CA ALA A 979 -7.25 15.82 -7.00
C ALA A 979 -6.04 14.92 -7.27
N GLY A 980 -4.92 15.52 -7.66
CA GLY A 980 -3.69 14.80 -8.01
C GLY A 980 -3.79 13.95 -9.27
N GLY A 981 -4.86 14.15 -10.07
CA GLY A 981 -5.09 13.50 -11.35
C GLY A 981 -4.89 14.42 -12.55
N PRO A 982 -4.87 13.83 -13.76
CA PRO A 982 -4.46 14.53 -14.98
C PRO A 982 -5.42 15.65 -15.42
N ASN A 983 -6.67 15.67 -14.95
CA ASN A 983 -7.68 16.63 -15.36
C ASN A 983 -8.05 17.65 -14.27
N TYR A 984 -7.41 17.63 -13.09
CA TYR A 984 -7.80 18.49 -11.98
C TYR A 984 -7.67 19.98 -12.32
N LEU A 985 -6.55 20.37 -12.95
CA LEU A 985 -6.25 21.76 -13.28
C LEU A 985 -7.25 22.38 -14.27
N VAL A 986 -7.88 21.57 -15.12
CA VAL A 986 -8.91 22.03 -16.06
C VAL A 986 -10.09 22.67 -15.33
N GLN A 987 -10.38 22.23 -14.09
CA GLN A 987 -11.46 22.81 -13.31
C GLN A 987 -11.18 24.28 -12.94
N PHE A 988 -9.92 24.70 -12.85
CA PHE A 988 -9.49 26.06 -12.46
C PHE A 988 -9.33 27.02 -13.65
N MET A 989 -9.62 26.56 -14.86
CA MET A 989 -9.48 27.34 -16.08
C MET A 989 -10.81 27.46 -16.82
N GLN A 990 -10.93 28.52 -17.61
CA GLN A 990 -11.92 28.67 -18.66
C GLN A 990 -11.28 28.30 -20.00
N THR A 991 -12.04 27.61 -20.83
CA THR A 991 -11.62 27.15 -22.15
C THR A 991 -12.54 27.74 -23.21
N SER A 992 -11.96 28.21 -24.31
CA SER A 992 -12.71 28.56 -25.53
C SER A 992 -12.02 27.99 -26.77
N GLN A 993 -12.77 27.71 -27.82
CA GLN A 993 -12.17 27.17 -29.05
C GLN A 993 -11.36 28.26 -29.76
N LYS A 994 -10.11 27.95 -30.13
CA LYS A 994 -9.24 28.84 -30.92
C LYS A 994 -9.21 28.46 -32.39
N ASN A 995 -8.94 27.19 -32.68
CA ASN A 995 -8.91 26.60 -34.03
C ASN A 995 -9.65 25.26 -34.01
N LEU A 996 -9.96 24.65 -35.16
CA LEU A 996 -10.49 23.28 -35.18
C LEU A 996 -9.39 22.26 -34.87
N PRO A 997 -9.71 21.16 -34.16
CA PRO A 997 -8.72 20.17 -33.78
C PRO A 997 -8.21 19.39 -35.01
N THR A 998 -6.94 18.99 -34.96
CA THR A 998 -6.26 18.29 -36.06
C THR A 998 -6.37 16.77 -35.93
N GLU A 999 -6.39 16.23 -34.71
CA GLU A 999 -6.48 14.79 -34.49
C GLU A 999 -7.86 14.27 -34.87
N GLN A 1000 -7.93 13.23 -35.68
CA GLN A 1000 -9.19 12.72 -36.19
C GLN A 1000 -9.11 11.21 -36.39
N LYS A 1001 -10.27 10.56 -36.25
CA LYS A 1001 -10.44 9.15 -36.58
C LYS A 1001 -11.67 8.96 -37.47
N GLU A 1002 -11.57 8.04 -38.42
CA GLU A 1002 -12.73 7.65 -39.22
C GLU A 1002 -13.80 6.97 -38.35
N LEU A 1003 -15.03 7.44 -38.51
CA LEU A 1003 -16.18 6.97 -37.74
C LEU A 1003 -16.67 5.61 -38.25
N LYS A 1004 -17.17 4.78 -37.33
CA LYS A 1004 -17.76 3.48 -37.64
C LYS A 1004 -19.16 3.38 -37.04
N GLU A 1005 -19.94 2.40 -37.51
CA GLU A 1005 -21.21 1.98 -36.89
C GLU A 1005 -22.18 3.14 -36.56
N MET A 1006 -22.65 3.21 -35.32
CA MET A 1006 -23.64 4.18 -34.85
C MET A 1006 -23.16 5.64 -35.00
N PRO A 1007 -21.92 6.02 -34.59
CA PRO A 1007 -21.34 7.33 -34.92
C PRO A 1007 -21.43 7.71 -36.41
N LEU A 1008 -21.05 6.80 -37.31
CA LEU A 1008 -21.08 7.07 -38.75
C LEU A 1008 -22.52 7.21 -39.29
N ALA A 1009 -23.43 6.38 -38.81
CA ALA A 1009 -24.85 6.44 -39.17
C ALA A 1009 -25.47 7.77 -38.74
N PHE A 1010 -25.15 8.24 -37.53
CA PHE A 1010 -25.62 9.53 -37.02
C PHE A 1010 -25.10 10.70 -37.87
N LEU A 1011 -23.79 10.74 -38.17
CA LEU A 1011 -23.18 11.77 -39.02
C LEU A 1011 -23.85 11.82 -40.41
N LYS A 1012 -24.06 10.66 -41.05
CA LYS A 1012 -24.76 10.56 -42.34
C LYS A 1012 -26.20 11.08 -42.27
N ASN A 1013 -26.91 10.81 -41.17
CA ASN A 1013 -28.28 11.27 -40.99
C ASN A 1013 -28.34 12.80 -40.84
N VAL A 1014 -27.46 13.39 -40.04
CA VAL A 1014 -27.34 14.86 -39.89
C VAL A 1014 -27.07 15.51 -41.25
N ARG A 1015 -26.13 14.96 -42.04
CA ARG A 1015 -25.83 15.45 -43.40
C ARG A 1015 -27.05 15.43 -44.32
N ARG A 1016 -27.82 14.34 -44.26
CA ARG A 1016 -29.01 14.14 -45.10
C ARG A 1016 -30.12 15.15 -44.80
N LEU A 1017 -30.29 15.52 -43.53
CA LEU A 1017 -31.35 16.43 -43.08
C LEU A 1017 -31.06 17.90 -43.41
N LYS A 1018 -29.80 18.26 -43.73
CA LYS A 1018 -29.38 19.61 -44.14
C LYS A 1018 -29.83 20.73 -43.17
N TYR A 1019 -29.82 20.44 -41.87
CA TYR A 1019 -30.17 21.42 -40.84
C TYR A 1019 -29.04 22.38 -40.48
N LEU A 1020 -27.80 22.07 -40.87
CA LEU A 1020 -26.60 22.87 -40.63
C LEU A 1020 -26.12 23.54 -41.93
N SER A 1021 -25.49 24.71 -41.81
CA SER A 1021 -24.72 25.30 -42.91
C SER A 1021 -23.52 24.41 -43.28
N SER A 1022 -22.88 24.65 -44.43
CA SER A 1022 -21.67 23.90 -44.82
C SER A 1022 -20.55 24.01 -43.78
N GLU A 1023 -20.35 25.21 -43.23
CA GLU A 1023 -19.35 25.49 -42.19
C GLU A 1023 -19.70 24.80 -40.87
N GLU A 1024 -20.95 24.91 -40.41
CA GLU A 1024 -21.40 24.26 -39.19
C GLU A 1024 -21.33 22.74 -39.28
N TYR A 1025 -21.64 22.18 -40.46
CA TYR A 1025 -21.51 20.75 -40.72
C TYR A 1025 -20.05 20.30 -40.69
N GLU A 1026 -19.12 21.09 -41.21
CA GLU A 1026 -17.68 20.82 -41.14
C GLU A 1026 -17.19 20.80 -39.70
N ILE A 1027 -17.51 21.83 -38.90
CA ILE A 1027 -17.20 21.90 -37.47
C ILE A 1027 -17.75 20.67 -36.74
N PHE A 1028 -19.02 20.33 -36.96
CA PHE A 1028 -19.67 19.17 -36.35
C PHE A 1028 -18.98 17.86 -36.73
N SER A 1029 -18.74 17.65 -38.03
CA SER A 1029 -18.11 16.45 -38.57
C SER A 1029 -16.70 16.26 -38.00
N LEU A 1030 -15.90 17.32 -37.96
CA LEU A 1030 -14.53 17.28 -37.42
C LEU A 1030 -14.53 17.04 -35.92
N SER A 1031 -15.41 17.71 -35.17
CA SER A 1031 -15.58 17.49 -33.72
C SER A 1031 -15.89 16.01 -33.44
N MET A 1032 -16.82 15.42 -34.18
CA MET A 1032 -17.21 14.02 -34.00
C MET A 1032 -16.06 13.04 -34.29
N LYS A 1033 -15.25 13.30 -35.33
CA LYS A 1033 -14.04 12.51 -35.63
C LYS A 1033 -12.97 12.66 -34.56
N ASN A 1034 -12.81 13.85 -33.99
CA ASN A 1034 -11.86 14.12 -32.91
C ASN A 1034 -12.32 13.49 -31.57
N TYR A 1035 -13.61 13.53 -31.27
CA TYR A 1035 -14.20 12.83 -30.13
C TYR A 1035 -13.94 11.32 -30.22
N ALA A 1036 -14.17 10.72 -31.38
CA ALA A 1036 -13.90 9.29 -31.60
C ALA A 1036 -12.41 8.96 -31.46
N PHE A 1037 -11.51 9.87 -31.89
CA PHE A 1037 -10.08 9.73 -31.69
C PHE A 1037 -9.74 9.68 -30.18
N TYR A 1038 -10.11 10.70 -29.40
CA TYR A 1038 -9.77 10.75 -27.98
C TYR A 1038 -10.44 9.63 -27.17
N TYR A 1039 -11.65 9.22 -27.53
CA TYR A 1039 -12.27 8.08 -26.86
C TYR A 1039 -11.48 6.78 -27.08
N ASP A 1040 -11.14 6.44 -28.32
CA ASP A 1040 -10.48 5.17 -28.65
C ASP A 1040 -9.00 5.12 -28.26
N PHE A 1041 -8.32 6.27 -28.23
CA PHE A 1041 -6.89 6.35 -27.92
C PHE A 1041 -6.60 6.73 -26.46
N TYR A 1042 -7.52 7.38 -25.76
CA TYR A 1042 -7.32 7.82 -24.39
C TYR A 1042 -8.40 7.29 -23.42
N PHE A 1043 -9.67 7.68 -23.57
CA PHE A 1043 -10.68 7.44 -22.52
C PHE A 1043 -11.14 5.99 -22.38
N SER A 1044 -11.12 5.20 -23.45
CA SER A 1044 -11.46 3.77 -23.42
C SER A 1044 -10.36 2.88 -22.85
N ARG A 1045 -9.19 3.46 -22.55
CA ARG A 1045 -8.01 2.74 -22.03
C ARG A 1045 -7.82 3.04 -20.55
N SER A 1046 -7.25 2.07 -19.85
CA SER A 1046 -6.76 2.27 -18.48
C SER A 1046 -5.28 2.69 -18.53
N HIS A 1047 -4.90 3.65 -17.69
CA HIS A 1047 -3.55 4.23 -17.67
C HIS A 1047 -2.88 3.95 -16.32
N ASP A 1048 -1.70 3.33 -16.32
CA ASP A 1048 -0.86 3.21 -15.11
C ASP A 1048 0.44 3.99 -15.34
N PRO A 1049 0.48 5.29 -15.01
CA PRO A 1049 1.69 6.10 -15.16
C PRO A 1049 2.79 5.67 -14.16
N SER A 1050 2.39 5.08 -13.03
CA SER A 1050 3.25 4.81 -11.88
C SER A 1050 4.00 3.49 -11.94
N LEU A 1051 3.56 2.55 -12.79
CA LEU A 1051 4.10 1.18 -13.02
C LEU A 1051 4.82 0.57 -11.82
N VAL A 1052 4.16 0.58 -10.65
CA VAL A 1052 4.74 0.10 -9.40
C VAL A 1052 4.88 -1.42 -9.47
N ARG A 1053 6.04 -1.96 -9.06
CA ARG A 1053 6.25 -3.40 -8.99
C ARG A 1053 5.30 -4.00 -7.95
N GLY A 1054 4.48 -4.97 -8.33
CA GLY A 1054 3.56 -5.68 -7.42
C GLY A 1054 2.22 -4.99 -7.17
N GLN A 1055 2.02 -3.80 -7.74
CA GLN A 1055 0.81 -3.01 -7.57
C GLN A 1055 0.43 -2.32 -8.88
N ASP A 1056 -0.81 -2.52 -9.33
CA ASP A 1056 -1.37 -1.73 -10.41
C ASP A 1056 -2.05 -0.49 -9.85
N ASN A 1057 -1.93 0.62 -10.57
CA ASN A 1057 -2.50 1.92 -10.22
C ASN A 1057 -3.13 2.54 -11.46
N LEU A 1058 -4.33 2.05 -11.79
CA LEU A 1058 -5.00 2.32 -13.04
C LEU A 1058 -5.94 3.51 -12.90
N GLN A 1059 -5.73 4.52 -13.73
CA GLN A 1059 -6.70 5.56 -14.00
C GLN A 1059 -7.57 5.15 -15.19
N THR A 1060 -8.88 5.07 -15.00
CA THR A 1060 -9.86 4.72 -16.03
C THR A 1060 -11.03 5.71 -16.04
N TYR A 1061 -11.84 5.64 -17.10
CA TYR A 1061 -12.99 6.52 -17.30
C TYR A 1061 -14.24 5.69 -17.55
N ARG A 1062 -15.34 6.07 -16.91
CA ARG A 1062 -16.63 5.41 -17.06
C ARG A 1062 -17.71 6.40 -17.49
N PRO A 1063 -18.70 5.98 -18.28
CA PRO A 1063 -19.87 6.80 -18.54
C PRO A 1063 -20.53 7.26 -17.24
N HIS A 1064 -20.98 8.51 -17.21
CA HIS A 1064 -21.94 8.94 -16.20
C HIS A 1064 -23.26 8.18 -16.35
N THR A 1065 -24.01 8.02 -15.26
CA THR A 1065 -25.31 7.30 -15.28
C THR A 1065 -26.34 7.99 -16.17
N GLN A 1066 -26.37 9.32 -16.16
CA GLN A 1066 -27.16 10.14 -17.08
C GLN A 1066 -26.62 11.57 -17.09
N ILE A 1067 -26.65 12.23 -18.27
CA ILE A 1067 -26.47 13.67 -18.44
C ILE A 1067 -27.79 14.27 -18.92
N SER A 1068 -28.15 15.45 -18.39
CA SER A 1068 -29.37 16.16 -18.78
C SER A 1068 -29.05 17.50 -19.44
N VAL A 1069 -29.85 17.91 -20.42
CA VAL A 1069 -29.74 19.20 -21.12
C VAL A 1069 -31.13 19.78 -21.29
N ARG A 1070 -31.32 21.01 -20.81
CA ARG A 1070 -32.54 21.80 -21.09
C ARG A 1070 -32.21 22.73 -22.25
N VAL A 1071 -32.80 22.44 -23.41
CA VAL A 1071 -32.59 23.16 -24.67
C VAL A 1071 -33.45 24.42 -24.67
N GLN A 1072 -32.80 25.57 -24.87
CA GLN A 1072 -33.41 26.89 -24.93
C GLN A 1072 -33.24 27.51 -26.33
N SER A 1073 -34.06 28.50 -26.67
CA SER A 1073 -34.01 29.16 -28.00
C SER A 1073 -32.66 29.76 -28.41
N PRO A 1074 -31.80 30.28 -27.50
CA PRO A 1074 -30.47 30.78 -27.85
C PRO A 1074 -29.45 29.68 -28.18
N ASP A 1075 -29.72 28.41 -27.84
CA ASP A 1075 -28.78 27.32 -28.04
C ASP A 1075 -28.59 27.01 -29.53
N ARG A 1076 -27.33 26.92 -29.96
CA ARG A 1076 -27.01 26.62 -31.36
C ARG A 1076 -27.23 25.14 -31.64
N LEU A 1077 -27.85 24.83 -32.79
CA LEU A 1077 -28.11 23.43 -33.19
C LEU A 1077 -26.81 22.61 -33.33
N VAL A 1078 -25.74 23.22 -33.84
CA VAL A 1078 -24.42 22.56 -33.96
C VAL A 1078 -23.87 22.11 -32.61
N ASP A 1079 -24.09 22.88 -31.54
CA ASP A 1079 -23.61 22.57 -30.19
C ASP A 1079 -24.41 21.40 -29.60
N LEU A 1080 -25.73 21.44 -29.74
CA LEU A 1080 -26.61 20.36 -29.32
C LEU A 1080 -26.29 19.03 -30.02
N LEU A 1081 -26.00 19.09 -31.33
CA LEU A 1081 -25.57 17.91 -32.09
C LEU A 1081 -24.21 17.39 -31.62
N ARG A 1082 -23.27 18.27 -31.25
CA ARG A 1082 -21.98 17.87 -30.65
C ARG A 1082 -22.17 17.18 -29.30
N LEU A 1083 -23.09 17.63 -28.45
CA LEU A 1083 -23.42 16.92 -27.20
C LEU A 1083 -24.01 15.54 -27.44
N ILE A 1084 -24.90 15.41 -28.44
CA ILE A 1084 -25.43 14.10 -28.86
C ILE A 1084 -24.29 13.22 -29.37
N ALA A 1085 -23.38 13.76 -30.17
CA ALA A 1085 -22.22 13.01 -30.66
C ALA A 1085 -21.31 12.52 -29.52
N ALA A 1086 -21.03 13.37 -28.53
CA ALA A 1086 -20.27 12.99 -27.33
C ALA A 1086 -20.98 11.87 -26.55
N SER A 1087 -22.30 11.99 -26.34
CA SER A 1087 -23.12 10.94 -25.72
C SER A 1087 -23.07 9.61 -26.48
N ILE A 1088 -23.16 9.64 -27.83
CA ILE A 1088 -23.05 8.44 -28.67
C ILE A 1088 -21.68 7.79 -28.53
N ILE A 1089 -20.60 8.59 -28.59
CA ILE A 1089 -19.22 8.10 -28.54
C ILE A 1089 -18.89 7.50 -27.18
N CYS A 1090 -19.28 8.18 -26.09
CA CYS A 1090 -19.08 7.70 -24.73
C CYS A 1090 -20.12 6.67 -24.27
N SER A 1091 -21.15 6.36 -25.07
CA SER A 1091 -22.30 5.55 -24.66
C SER A 1091 -22.93 6.02 -23.34
N THR A 1092 -22.97 7.33 -23.14
CA THR A 1092 -23.49 7.96 -21.92
C THR A 1092 -24.96 8.33 -22.12
N PRO A 1093 -25.90 7.85 -21.28
CA PRO A 1093 -27.30 8.22 -21.41
C PRO A 1093 -27.51 9.73 -21.37
N LEU A 1094 -28.25 10.26 -22.34
CA LEU A 1094 -28.51 11.70 -22.49
C LEU A 1094 -30.01 11.98 -22.49
N MET A 1095 -30.43 12.92 -21.65
CA MET A 1095 -31.81 13.39 -21.58
C MET A 1095 -31.88 14.85 -22.01
N LEU A 1096 -32.50 15.08 -23.17
CA LEU A 1096 -32.79 16.40 -23.69
C LEU A 1096 -34.22 16.77 -23.29
N SER A 1097 -34.46 18.05 -23.00
CA SER A 1097 -35.81 18.58 -22.80
C SER A 1097 -35.94 19.97 -23.43
N THR A 1098 -37.13 20.31 -23.93
CA THR A 1098 -37.43 21.65 -24.47
C THR A 1098 -38.93 21.95 -24.30
N ASP A 1099 -39.30 23.22 -24.31
CA ASP A 1099 -40.68 23.69 -24.46
C ASP A 1099 -41.01 24.14 -25.89
N ASP A 1100 -40.02 24.19 -26.80
CA ASP A 1100 -40.23 24.55 -28.20
C ASP A 1100 -40.59 23.33 -29.06
N GLN A 1101 -41.85 23.29 -29.49
CA GLN A 1101 -42.38 22.28 -30.40
C GLN A 1101 -41.57 22.15 -31.69
N LYS A 1102 -41.05 23.26 -32.24
CA LYS A 1102 -40.30 23.23 -33.51
C LYS A 1102 -38.95 22.54 -33.33
N THR A 1103 -38.22 22.89 -32.28
CA THR A 1103 -36.97 22.23 -31.90
C THR A 1103 -37.22 20.75 -31.63
N TYR A 1104 -38.27 20.41 -30.88
CA TYR A 1104 -38.62 19.01 -30.64
C TYR A 1104 -38.84 18.19 -31.92
N GLN A 1105 -39.62 18.71 -32.87
CA GLN A 1105 -39.88 18.04 -34.16
C GLN A 1105 -38.61 17.86 -35.01
N LYS A 1106 -37.70 18.84 -35.01
CA LYS A 1106 -36.42 18.74 -35.72
C LYS A 1106 -35.57 17.57 -35.21
N PHE A 1107 -35.55 17.30 -33.91
CA PHE A 1107 -34.73 16.22 -33.36
C PHE A 1107 -35.41 14.85 -33.45
N GLN A 1108 -36.75 14.78 -33.49
CA GLN A 1108 -37.44 13.51 -33.77
C GLN A 1108 -37.01 12.91 -35.12
N SER A 1109 -36.65 13.74 -36.11
CA SER A 1109 -36.17 13.28 -37.41
C SER A 1109 -34.72 12.73 -37.39
N LEU A 1110 -33.95 13.00 -36.33
CA LEU A 1110 -32.54 12.58 -36.19
C LEU A 1110 -32.36 11.09 -35.88
N ARG A 1111 -33.44 10.35 -35.57
CA ARG A 1111 -33.42 8.91 -35.22
C ARG A 1111 -32.37 8.60 -34.15
N LEU A 1112 -32.55 9.19 -32.96
CA LEU A 1112 -31.61 9.06 -31.84
C LEU A 1112 -31.59 7.61 -31.28
N PRO A 1113 -30.45 7.15 -30.73
CA PRO A 1113 -30.36 5.85 -30.06
C PRO A 1113 -31.27 5.75 -28.83
N PRO A 1114 -31.64 4.53 -28.39
CA PRO A 1114 -32.58 4.34 -27.26
C PRO A 1114 -32.14 4.95 -25.92
N PHE A 1115 -30.83 5.10 -25.70
CA PHE A 1115 -30.28 5.72 -24.47
C PHE A 1115 -30.26 7.26 -24.52
N ILE A 1116 -30.68 7.86 -25.64
CA ILE A 1116 -30.87 9.31 -25.78
C ILE A 1116 -32.36 9.59 -25.86
N SER A 1117 -32.89 10.27 -24.85
CA SER A 1117 -34.29 10.67 -24.80
C SER A 1117 -34.43 12.17 -25.09
N PHE A 1118 -35.49 12.55 -25.81
CA PHE A 1118 -35.87 13.95 -25.95
C PHE A 1118 -37.33 14.11 -25.54
N LYS A 1119 -37.59 15.05 -24.62
CA LYS A 1119 -38.92 15.35 -24.09
C LYS A 1119 -39.36 16.76 -24.47
N LEU A 1120 -40.63 16.88 -24.85
CA LEU A 1120 -41.32 18.17 -24.90
C LEU A 1120 -42.02 18.37 -23.55
N GLU A 1121 -41.54 19.30 -22.74
CA GLU A 1121 -42.08 19.56 -21.41
C GLU A 1121 -41.92 21.04 -21.02
N ALA A 1122 -42.92 21.59 -20.33
CA ALA A 1122 -42.85 22.93 -19.77
C ALA A 1122 -41.78 23.01 -18.65
N GLU A 1123 -41.31 24.22 -18.35
CA GLU A 1123 -40.32 24.45 -17.28
C GLU A 1123 -40.83 23.94 -15.92
N SER A 1124 -42.12 24.10 -15.61
CA SER A 1124 -42.71 23.60 -14.37
C SER A 1124 -42.60 22.09 -14.21
N THR A 1125 -42.88 21.32 -15.27
CA THR A 1125 -42.74 19.85 -15.25
C THR A 1125 -41.28 19.42 -15.12
N PHE A 1126 -40.35 20.17 -15.73
CA PHE A 1126 -38.92 19.94 -15.56
C PHE A 1126 -38.47 20.17 -14.11
N ILE A 1127 -38.96 21.25 -13.49
CA ILE A 1127 -38.74 21.58 -12.07
C ILE A 1127 -39.27 20.46 -11.16
N GLU A 1128 -40.48 19.97 -11.38
CA GLU A 1128 -41.04 18.86 -10.57
C GLU A 1128 -40.17 17.60 -10.60
N ARG A 1129 -39.59 17.28 -11.76
CA ARG A 1129 -38.69 16.12 -11.92
C ARG A 1129 -37.34 16.33 -11.23
N LEU A 1130 -36.83 17.56 -11.28
CA LEU A 1130 -35.63 17.95 -10.57
C LEU A 1130 -35.83 17.84 -9.05
N GLU A 1131 -36.96 18.30 -8.53
CA GLU A 1131 -37.32 18.20 -7.10
C GLU A 1131 -37.51 16.75 -6.63
N ARG A 1132 -37.94 15.85 -7.52
CA ARG A 1132 -37.99 14.40 -7.28
C ARG A 1132 -36.62 13.71 -7.34
N GLY A 1133 -35.55 14.44 -7.66
CA GLY A 1133 -34.19 13.90 -7.76
C GLY A 1133 -33.93 13.05 -9.01
N GLU A 1134 -34.79 13.16 -10.04
CA GLU A 1134 -34.60 12.45 -11.31
C GLU A 1134 -33.42 13.03 -12.13
N ILE A 1135 -33.01 14.26 -11.84
CA ILE A 1135 -31.99 15.01 -12.56
C ILE A 1135 -30.86 15.35 -11.60
N LYS A 1136 -29.70 14.71 -11.78
CA LYS A 1136 -28.53 14.92 -10.90
C LYS A 1136 -27.40 15.71 -11.55
N ARG A 1137 -27.30 15.67 -12.87
CA ARG A 1137 -26.20 16.29 -13.63
C ARG A 1137 -26.71 16.94 -14.91
N MET A 1138 -26.32 18.18 -15.13
CA MET A 1138 -26.72 18.98 -16.28
C MET A 1138 -25.53 19.56 -17.03
N ARG A 1139 -25.59 19.51 -18.36
CA ARG A 1139 -24.77 20.32 -19.25
C ARG A 1139 -25.57 21.56 -19.64
N VAL A 1140 -25.02 22.73 -19.34
CA VAL A 1140 -25.70 24.03 -19.48
C VAL A 1140 -25.01 24.84 -20.58
N LEU A 1141 -25.80 25.28 -21.57
CA LEU A 1141 -25.33 25.98 -22.76
C LEU A 1141 -25.70 27.47 -22.67
N SER A 1142 -26.95 27.75 -22.33
CA SER A 1142 -27.47 29.08 -22.08
C SER A 1142 -27.89 29.26 -20.60
N PRO A 1143 -27.92 30.49 -20.08
CA PRO A 1143 -28.41 30.77 -18.72
C PRO A 1143 -29.89 30.39 -18.52
N PHE A 1144 -30.22 29.94 -17.31
CA PHE A 1144 -31.59 29.56 -16.95
C PHE A 1144 -32.38 30.72 -16.33
N SER A 1145 -33.70 30.53 -16.20
CA SER A 1145 -34.54 31.42 -15.40
C SER A 1145 -34.06 31.39 -13.93
N LYS A 1146 -34.22 32.50 -13.21
CA LYS A 1146 -33.84 32.57 -11.80
C LYS A 1146 -34.57 31.51 -10.94
N SER A 1147 -35.81 31.18 -11.32
CA SER A 1147 -36.59 30.13 -10.66
C SER A 1147 -35.90 28.77 -10.82
N LEU A 1148 -35.54 28.39 -12.05
CA LEU A 1148 -34.88 27.13 -12.33
C LEU A 1148 -33.47 27.07 -11.71
N GLU A 1149 -32.71 28.16 -11.72
CA GLU A 1149 -31.40 28.21 -11.05
C GLU A 1149 -31.52 27.95 -9.54
N ASN A 1150 -32.49 28.57 -8.88
CA ASN A 1150 -32.74 28.36 -7.46
C ASN A 1150 -33.15 26.90 -7.15
N THR A 1151 -33.99 26.29 -7.98
CA THR A 1151 -34.35 24.87 -7.81
C THR A 1151 -33.13 23.96 -8.01
N LEU A 1152 -32.30 24.23 -9.01
CA LEU A 1152 -31.06 23.45 -9.25
C LEU A 1152 -30.09 23.52 -8.07
N ALA A 1153 -29.97 24.70 -7.48
CA ALA A 1153 -29.20 24.92 -6.26
C ALA A 1153 -29.75 24.14 -5.07
N ASN A 1154 -31.06 24.21 -4.83
CA ASN A 1154 -31.74 23.47 -3.75
C ASN A 1154 -31.62 21.95 -3.91
N ALA A 1155 -31.68 21.46 -5.15
CA ALA A 1155 -31.48 20.06 -5.49
C ALA A 1155 -30.01 19.63 -5.50
N ALA A 1156 -29.07 20.56 -5.28
CA ALA A 1156 -27.62 20.35 -5.37
C ALA A 1156 -27.20 19.68 -6.69
N CYS A 1157 -27.85 20.04 -7.81
CA CYS A 1157 -27.58 19.45 -9.11
C CYS A 1157 -26.19 19.84 -9.61
N HIS A 1158 -25.44 18.88 -10.16
CA HIS A 1158 -24.15 19.15 -10.78
C HIS A 1158 -24.32 19.93 -12.08
N LEU A 1159 -23.77 21.15 -12.14
CA LEU A 1159 -23.85 21.99 -13.32
C LEU A 1159 -22.50 22.07 -14.04
N ASN A 1160 -22.48 21.69 -15.32
CA ASN A 1160 -21.33 21.86 -16.20
C ASN A 1160 -21.61 23.01 -17.18
N ARG A 1161 -21.02 24.16 -16.88
CA ARG A 1161 -21.08 25.39 -17.68
C ARG A 1161 -19.78 25.55 -18.48
N GLY A 1162 -19.88 26.05 -19.70
CA GLY A 1162 -18.75 26.27 -20.60
C GLY A 1162 -19.14 26.10 -22.06
N GLU A 1163 -18.33 26.64 -22.97
CA GLU A 1163 -18.50 26.44 -24.42
C GLU A 1163 -18.48 24.94 -24.77
N VAL A 1164 -19.26 24.52 -25.77
CA VAL A 1164 -19.16 23.17 -26.31
C VAL A 1164 -17.91 23.11 -27.18
N MET A 1165 -16.90 22.33 -26.77
CA MET A 1165 -15.59 22.32 -27.41
C MET A 1165 -15.57 21.37 -28.61
N ALA A 1166 -14.92 21.73 -29.71
CA ALA A 1166 -14.66 20.80 -30.81
C ALA A 1166 -13.61 19.74 -30.43
N ASN A 1167 -12.75 20.05 -29.45
CA ASN A 1167 -11.75 19.13 -28.92
C ASN A 1167 -12.35 18.12 -27.92
N GLY A 1168 -12.30 16.85 -28.29
CA GLY A 1168 -12.80 15.70 -27.52
C GLY A 1168 -12.00 15.40 -26.26
N ARG A 1169 -10.75 15.86 -26.15
CA ARG A 1169 -9.98 15.72 -24.90
C ARG A 1169 -10.64 16.45 -23.74
N LEU A 1170 -11.40 17.51 -24.03
CA LEU A 1170 -12.14 18.32 -23.08
C LEU A 1170 -13.62 17.96 -23.03
N GLU A 1171 -14.32 17.96 -24.17
CA GLU A 1171 -15.78 17.82 -24.15
C GLU A 1171 -16.22 16.46 -23.58
N LEU A 1172 -15.46 15.38 -23.85
CA LEU A 1172 -15.80 14.05 -23.34
C LEU A 1172 -15.66 13.92 -21.82
N LEU A 1173 -14.89 14.78 -21.15
CA LEU A 1173 -14.80 14.81 -19.68
C LEU A 1173 -16.15 15.14 -19.02
N HIS A 1174 -17.07 15.79 -19.73
CA HIS A 1174 -18.41 16.07 -19.21
C HIS A 1174 -19.34 14.85 -19.21
N PHE A 1175 -18.99 13.82 -20.00
CA PHE A 1175 -19.78 12.59 -20.16
C PHE A 1175 -19.18 11.41 -19.40
N LEU A 1176 -17.91 11.53 -18.98
CA LEU A 1176 -17.16 10.49 -18.32
C LEU A 1176 -16.79 10.89 -16.89
N ARG A 1177 -16.90 9.94 -15.96
CA ARG A 1177 -16.33 10.05 -14.62
C ARG A 1177 -15.01 9.32 -14.54
N GLU A 1178 -14.08 9.91 -13.81
CA GLU A 1178 -12.81 9.30 -13.47
C GLU A 1178 -12.96 8.21 -12.40
N VAL A 1179 -12.24 7.10 -12.55
CA VAL A 1179 -12.15 6.04 -11.54
C VAL A 1179 -10.70 5.62 -11.41
N SER A 1180 -10.22 5.58 -10.17
CA SER A 1180 -8.87 5.10 -9.86
C SER A 1180 -8.98 3.70 -9.24
N LEU A 1181 -8.25 2.73 -9.78
CA LEU A 1181 -8.17 1.37 -9.27
C LEU A 1181 -6.75 1.10 -8.81
N SER A 1182 -6.60 0.70 -7.55
CA SER A 1182 -5.33 0.18 -7.05
C SER A 1182 -5.45 -1.27 -6.61
N PHE A 1183 -4.55 -2.11 -7.12
CA PHE A 1183 -4.61 -3.56 -6.91
C PHE A 1183 -3.24 -4.12 -6.58
N ASP A 1184 -3.09 -4.65 -5.36
CA ASP A 1184 -1.93 -5.43 -4.96
C ASP A 1184 -2.07 -6.86 -5.50
N TYR A 1185 -1.50 -7.07 -6.68
CA TYR A 1185 -1.55 -8.34 -7.39
C TYR A 1185 -0.47 -9.33 -6.93
N HIS A 1186 0.55 -8.84 -6.21
CA HIS A 1186 1.59 -9.71 -5.69
C HIS A 1186 1.03 -10.66 -4.62
N ARG A 1187 1.65 -11.84 -4.48
CA ARG A 1187 1.38 -12.75 -3.37
C ARG A 1187 2.64 -12.90 -2.53
N TYR A 1188 2.68 -12.19 -1.40
CA TYR A 1188 3.86 -12.08 -0.52
C TYR A 1188 5.14 -11.66 -1.30
N GLY A 1189 5.02 -10.65 -2.16
CA GLY A 1189 6.09 -10.12 -3.03
C GLY A 1189 6.27 -10.88 -4.34
N ASN A 1190 5.76 -12.12 -4.44
CA ASN A 1190 5.83 -12.90 -5.67
C ASN A 1190 4.89 -12.33 -6.73
N LEU A 1191 5.39 -12.10 -7.95
CA LEU A 1191 4.63 -11.51 -9.05
C LEU A 1191 3.93 -12.54 -9.95
N ALA A 1192 4.17 -13.84 -9.72
CA ALA A 1192 3.63 -14.95 -10.49
C ALA A 1192 3.77 -14.75 -12.02
N GLU A 1193 2.66 -14.74 -12.77
CA GLU A 1193 2.64 -14.57 -14.23
C GLU A 1193 3.21 -13.21 -14.70
N ARG A 1194 3.28 -12.23 -13.81
CA ARG A 1194 3.68 -10.84 -14.10
C ARG A 1194 5.14 -10.56 -13.78
N GLU A 1195 5.93 -11.58 -13.44
CA GLU A 1195 7.37 -11.43 -13.12
C GLU A 1195 8.19 -10.81 -14.27
N LYS A 1196 7.77 -11.06 -15.52
CA LYS A 1196 8.43 -10.54 -16.73
C LYS A 1196 7.90 -9.18 -17.20
N GLU A 1197 6.88 -8.63 -16.55
CA GLU A 1197 6.36 -7.32 -16.94
C GLU A 1197 7.40 -6.23 -16.64
N TYR A 1198 7.57 -5.30 -17.58
CA TYR A 1198 8.38 -4.13 -17.35
C TYR A 1198 7.67 -3.19 -16.37
N ARG A 1199 8.37 -2.82 -15.30
CA ARG A 1199 7.93 -1.90 -14.24
C ARG A 1199 9.04 -0.89 -13.98
N HIS A 1200 8.73 0.20 -13.28
CA HIS A 1200 9.78 1.19 -12.97
C HIS A 1200 10.95 0.54 -12.23
N PRO A 1201 12.20 0.92 -12.58
CA PRO A 1201 13.36 0.40 -11.88
C PRO A 1201 13.30 0.80 -10.40
N LEU A 1202 13.69 -0.13 -9.52
CA LEU A 1202 13.72 0.13 -8.09
C LEU A 1202 14.69 1.29 -7.79
N PRO A 1203 14.34 2.18 -6.84
CA PRO A 1203 15.21 3.28 -6.44
C PRO A 1203 16.62 2.79 -6.08
N GLY A 1204 17.65 3.50 -6.56
CA GLY A 1204 19.05 3.15 -6.32
C GLY A 1204 19.63 2.06 -7.24
N HIS A 1205 18.89 1.58 -8.24
CA HIS A 1205 19.47 0.80 -9.34
C HIS A 1205 20.09 1.71 -10.42
N LYS A 1206 21.34 1.42 -10.82
CA LYS A 1206 21.99 2.04 -11.99
C LYS A 1206 21.50 1.36 -13.28
N GLY A 1207 20.23 1.59 -13.65
CA GLY A 1207 19.63 1.17 -14.93
C GLY A 1207 19.45 2.33 -15.89
N LYS A 1208 19.38 2.07 -17.20
CA LYS A 1208 19.22 3.07 -18.26
C LYS A 1208 18.00 3.98 -17.99
N THR A 1209 18.26 5.28 -17.99
CA THR A 1209 17.38 6.43 -18.31
C THR A 1209 15.87 6.18 -18.40
N CYS A 1210 15.08 6.97 -17.66
CA CYS A 1210 13.65 7.18 -17.89
C CYS A 1210 13.34 7.14 -19.39
N LEU A 1211 12.61 6.12 -19.83
CA LEU A 1211 11.88 6.21 -21.09
C LEU A 1211 10.85 7.33 -20.92
N PRO A 1212 10.58 8.14 -21.97
CA PRO A 1212 9.47 9.07 -21.93
C PRO A 1212 8.22 8.23 -21.72
N CYS A 1213 7.52 8.44 -20.61
CA CYS A 1213 6.24 7.82 -20.35
C CYS A 1213 5.32 8.11 -21.54
N GLY A 1214 4.62 7.07 -22.00
CA GLY A 1214 3.78 7.08 -23.20
C GLY A 1214 2.61 8.03 -23.09
N ALA A 1215 2.86 9.31 -23.37
CA ALA A 1215 1.94 10.29 -23.93
C ALA A 1215 2.67 11.28 -24.85
N CYS A 1216 3.95 11.05 -25.14
CA CYS A 1216 4.66 11.76 -26.19
C CYS A 1216 4.35 11.11 -27.54
N CYS A 1217 3.32 11.61 -28.23
CA CYS A 1217 3.35 11.69 -29.69
C CYS A 1217 4.45 12.68 -30.13
N CYS A 1218 5.70 12.41 -29.74
CA CYS A 1218 6.88 13.18 -30.14
C CYS A 1218 7.91 12.20 -30.71
N ASP A 1219 7.55 11.54 -31.80
CA ASP A 1219 8.47 11.31 -32.91
C ASP A 1219 7.88 12.08 -34.10
N GLY A 1220 8.40 13.30 -34.26
CA GLY A 1220 8.23 14.21 -35.38
C GLY A 1220 9.51 15.03 -35.48
#